data_AF-A0A6A6F3J0-F1
#
_entry.id   AF-A0A6A6F3J0-F1
#
_cell.length_a   1.000
_cell.length_b   1.000
_cell.length_c   1.000
_cell.angle_alpha   90.00
_cell.angle_beta   90.00
_cell.angle_gamma   90.00
#
_symmetry.space_group_name_H-M   'P 1'
#
loop_
_entity.id
_entity.type
_entity.pdbx_description
1 polymer ?
#
loop_
_entity_poly.entity_id
_entity_poly.type
_entity_poly.pdbx_seq_one_letter_code
_entity_poly.pdbx_strand_id
1 'polypeptide(L)'
;MQFTSTSIIIVGVAMLAAAKPAPQGGNIAQSDFVNAPPRSSCNDVPGGYGAFVGVPTPSHDSHDAVSSVAQHLMHDVPVERRRDLLHASPDQDTVHVVVAVRATDITVSPSLSALSAHSRPAPLPVKYPAGCCSIIVDLRYDVPPPASDPPIAMAASALLKSRIRRPSYLSKLAKAEDLIDLFPHNSYIGFVPTALAEHVEKNDLQGKLKYNLFVGASSGSETENRWARNNMIERRAPHQVGKEIAKGINNGNINFFDKHLSMFPVDLMYGYYTKHKENNRLDVAIVEASAITEDGGIIPGASVGASPEIIQMADKIIIEVNTASPNLEGLHDITMTDLPPRRKPYLVMSPEDRIGTPHIPVDPERVVAVVESDYPDQTQPNAPEDDNSKAIAHHLIEFLKHEVNHGRLPQNLLPIQSGIGNIANAVVGGLASGGADFKNLKVWTEVLQDSFLDLFDSGNLDFATATSIRFSPDGFHRFYERYQDYAPKLLLRSQQVSNSPEIIRRLGVIGMNTPVEVDIYAHANSTCVMGSRMLNGLGGSADFLRSSKYSIMHTPSTRPSKTDPTGVSCIVPMCTHVDQTEHDLDVIVTEQGFADVRGMSPKERAREIIKKCAHPDYYPILKDYFDKAEFECLRKGWGHEPHLLWNAFDMHKHLNEHGTMKLPKWKD
;
A
#
# COMPACT_ATOMS: atom_id res chain seq x y z
N MET A 1 7.75 30.08 -27.36
CA MET A 1 7.95 30.46 -25.95
C MET A 1 6.96 29.67 -25.12
N GLN A 2 7.40 28.52 -24.61
CA GLN A 2 6.63 27.56 -23.81
C GLN A 2 6.88 27.86 -22.33
N PHE A 3 5.82 27.94 -21.53
CA PHE A 3 5.91 27.94 -20.07
C PHE A 3 5.48 26.58 -19.53
N THR A 4 6.32 26.09 -18.62
CA THR A 4 6.36 24.81 -17.93
C THR A 4 5.21 24.62 -16.95
N SER A 5 4.68 23.39 -16.87
CA SER A 5 3.62 22.99 -15.95
C SER A 5 4.13 22.82 -14.53
N THR A 6 3.72 23.73 -13.64
CA THR A 6 3.72 23.51 -12.19
C THR A 6 2.43 22.78 -11.81
N SER A 7 2.53 21.71 -11.04
CA SER A 7 1.39 20.95 -10.52
C SER A 7 0.56 21.81 -9.55
N ILE A 8 -0.42 22.54 -10.09
CA ILE A 8 -1.37 23.37 -9.34
C ILE A 8 -2.63 22.53 -9.06
N ILE A 9 -2.99 22.41 -7.78
CA ILE A 9 -4.19 21.72 -7.29
C ILE A 9 -5.41 22.62 -7.54
N ILE A 10 -6.28 22.23 -8.48
CA ILE A 10 -7.58 22.88 -8.73
C ILE A 10 -8.63 22.28 -7.78
N VAL A 11 -8.95 23.01 -6.71
CA VAL A 11 -10.16 22.77 -5.90
C VAL A 11 -11.34 23.48 -6.58
N GLY A 12 -12.30 22.72 -7.11
CA GLY A 12 -13.61 23.23 -7.54
C GLY A 12 -14.66 22.82 -6.51
N VAL A 13 -15.29 23.79 -5.85
CA VAL A 13 -16.45 23.55 -4.96
C VAL A 13 -17.71 23.90 -5.73
N ALA A 14 -18.60 22.92 -5.90
CA ALA A 14 -19.96 23.15 -6.33
C ALA A 14 -20.77 23.67 -5.13
N MET A 15 -21.35 24.87 -5.28
CA MET A 15 -22.30 25.43 -4.33
C MET A 15 -23.65 24.73 -4.45
N LEU A 16 -24.18 24.22 -3.35
CA LEU A 16 -25.62 24.10 -3.15
C LEU A 16 -26.02 25.00 -1.98
N ALA A 17 -26.82 26.00 -2.29
CA ALA A 17 -27.44 26.90 -1.34
C ALA A 17 -28.63 26.21 -0.66
N ALA A 18 -28.72 26.29 0.67
CA ALA A 18 -29.97 26.12 1.39
C ALA A 18 -30.00 27.00 2.66
N ALA A 19 -31.16 27.61 2.85
CA ALA A 19 -31.55 28.70 3.73
C ALA A 19 -31.21 28.62 5.23
N LYS A 20 -30.99 29.80 5.82
CA LYS A 20 -31.08 30.13 7.26
C LYS A 20 -32.49 29.85 7.81
N PRO A 21 -32.62 29.70 9.14
CA PRO A 21 -33.20 30.82 9.90
C PRO A 21 -32.43 31.18 11.18
N ALA A 22 -32.63 32.42 11.63
CA ALA A 22 -32.08 33.05 12.83
C ALA A 22 -33.10 32.98 14.02
N PRO A 23 -32.93 33.67 15.16
CA PRO A 23 -32.73 33.01 16.47
C PRO A 23 -33.85 33.29 17.50
N GLN A 24 -33.88 32.50 18.57
CA GLN A 24 -34.50 32.84 19.87
C GLN A 24 -33.46 32.41 20.94
N GLY A 25 -33.01 33.18 21.93
CA GLY A 25 -33.63 34.27 22.65
C GLY A 25 -34.03 33.77 24.04
N GLY A 26 -33.20 33.99 25.08
CA GLY A 26 -33.58 33.71 26.47
C GLY A 26 -32.43 33.61 27.47
N ASN A 27 -32.16 34.72 28.17
CA ASN A 27 -31.38 34.80 29.41
C ASN A 27 -31.98 33.92 30.52
N ILE A 28 -31.16 33.43 31.45
CA ILE A 28 -31.36 33.54 32.92
C ILE A 28 -30.00 33.33 33.63
N ALA A 29 -29.84 34.09 34.70
CA ALA A 29 -28.62 34.38 35.43
C ALA A 29 -28.27 33.38 36.55
N GLN A 30 -26.99 33.46 36.95
CA GLN A 30 -26.44 33.42 38.32
C GLN A 30 -26.96 32.37 39.32
N SER A 31 -26.03 31.58 39.87
CA SER A 31 -25.75 31.67 41.31
C SER A 31 -24.36 31.13 41.64
N ASP A 32 -23.68 31.93 42.46
CA ASP A 32 -22.41 31.69 43.11
C ASP A 32 -22.48 30.48 44.06
N PHE A 33 -21.42 29.68 44.10
CA PHE A 33 -21.06 28.95 45.32
C PHE A 33 -19.59 29.17 45.67
N VAL A 34 -19.45 29.53 46.95
CA VAL A 34 -18.29 30.08 47.62
C VAL A 34 -17.30 28.99 48.04
N ASN A 35 -16.03 29.42 48.05
CA ASN A 35 -14.82 28.77 48.57
C ASN A 35 -14.95 28.05 49.93
N ALA A 36 -14.30 26.88 50.04
CA ALA A 36 -13.27 26.55 51.07
C ALA A 36 -12.62 25.20 50.72
N PRO A 37 -11.30 25.04 50.90
CA PRO A 37 -10.85 24.35 52.12
C PRO A 37 -9.57 24.95 52.73
N PRO A 38 -9.28 24.70 54.02
CA PRO A 38 -7.93 24.83 54.53
C PRO A 38 -7.36 23.50 55.06
N ARG A 39 -6.02 23.53 55.20
CA ARG A 39 -5.10 22.60 55.90
C ARG A 39 -4.39 21.61 54.97
N SER A 40 -3.12 21.79 54.61
CA SER A 40 -1.86 21.93 55.38
C SER A 40 -1.31 20.63 55.96
N SER A 41 -0.05 20.38 55.55
CA SER A 41 1.09 19.79 56.26
C SER A 41 1.38 18.29 56.16
N CYS A 42 2.59 18.04 55.62
CA CYS A 42 3.70 17.29 56.21
C CYS A 42 3.86 15.79 55.94
N ASN A 43 4.90 15.49 55.15
CA ASN A 43 6.13 14.75 55.51
C ASN A 43 6.50 13.56 54.60
N ASP A 44 7.60 13.82 53.88
CA ASP A 44 8.75 12.96 53.55
C ASP A 44 8.87 11.59 54.21
N VAL A 45 9.18 10.57 53.39
CA VAL A 45 10.30 9.62 53.61
C VAL A 45 10.81 9.11 52.23
N PRO A 46 12.13 9.12 51.95
CA PRO A 46 12.73 8.46 50.79
C PRO A 46 13.58 7.23 51.17
N GLY A 47 13.76 6.31 50.21
CA GLY A 47 14.76 5.22 50.23
C GLY A 47 14.13 3.86 49.87
N GLY A 48 14.73 2.98 49.07
CA GLY A 48 16.03 2.96 48.41
C GLY A 48 16.23 1.56 47.79
N TYR A 49 16.98 1.52 46.69
CA TYR A 49 17.87 0.46 46.15
C TYR A 49 17.55 -1.04 46.32
N GLY A 50 17.68 -1.78 45.22
CA GLY A 50 17.95 -3.22 45.26
C GLY A 50 17.96 -3.90 43.88
N ALA A 51 19.02 -3.66 43.09
CA ALA A 51 19.33 -4.44 41.89
C ALA A 51 19.94 -5.80 42.28
N PHE A 52 19.52 -6.89 41.65
CA PHE A 52 20.24 -8.17 41.66
C PHE A 52 20.51 -8.63 40.23
N VAL A 53 21.80 -8.66 39.90
CA VAL A 53 22.41 -9.33 38.76
C VAL A 53 22.82 -10.73 39.21
N GLY A 54 22.58 -11.74 38.39
CA GLY A 54 23.08 -13.11 38.63
C GLY A 54 22.92 -14.00 37.41
N VAL A 55 23.92 -13.98 36.53
CA VAL A 55 24.18 -14.99 35.48
C VAL A 55 25.00 -16.12 36.10
N PRO A 56 24.82 -17.37 35.65
CA PRO A 56 26.02 -18.13 35.24
C PRO A 56 25.84 -18.91 33.93
N THR A 57 26.93 -18.98 33.16
CA THR A 57 27.14 -19.85 31.98
C THR A 57 28.01 -21.08 32.39
N PRO A 58 28.41 -22.01 31.49
CA PRO A 58 27.76 -23.31 31.32
C PRO A 58 28.72 -24.52 31.51
N SER A 59 28.21 -25.75 31.58
CA SER A 59 29.03 -26.97 31.46
C SER A 59 28.31 -28.15 30.80
N HIS A 60 29.00 -28.67 29.78
CA HIS A 60 28.94 -29.91 28.99
C HIS A 60 27.90 -31.04 29.21
N ASP A 61 27.36 -31.46 28.05
CA ASP A 61 27.13 -32.81 27.50
C ASP A 61 26.43 -33.93 28.29
N SER A 62 25.28 -34.38 27.78
CA SER A 62 25.03 -35.79 27.45
C SER A 62 23.71 -36.00 26.68
N HIS A 63 23.76 -36.96 25.77
CA HIS A 63 22.69 -37.44 24.88
C HIS A 63 21.56 -38.18 25.62
N ASP A 64 20.39 -38.20 24.96
CA ASP A 64 19.24 -39.13 25.07
C ASP A 64 18.31 -39.03 26.29
N ALA A 65 17.07 -38.56 26.06
CA ALA A 65 15.84 -39.31 26.36
C ALA A 65 14.58 -38.53 25.96
N VAL A 66 13.75 -39.18 25.15
CA VAL A 66 12.39 -38.80 24.79
C VAL A 66 11.43 -39.27 25.89
N SER A 67 10.43 -38.44 26.20
CA SER A 67 9.12 -38.77 26.81
C SER A 67 8.92 -38.56 28.33
N SER A 68 7.70 -38.11 28.62
CA SER A 68 7.00 -37.92 29.91
C SER A 68 7.30 -36.63 30.67
N VAL A 69 6.29 -35.75 30.78
CA VAL A 69 5.46 -35.62 32.00
C VAL A 69 4.12 -34.98 31.62
N ALA A 70 3.10 -35.83 31.48
CA ALA A 70 1.72 -35.48 31.77
C ALA A 70 1.14 -36.68 32.52
N GLN A 71 0.87 -36.51 33.81
CA GLN A 71 -0.32 -37.01 34.53
C GLN A 71 -0.08 -37.09 36.05
N HIS A 72 -0.90 -36.34 36.77
CA HIS A 72 -1.52 -36.81 38.00
C HIS A 72 -3.04 -36.65 37.84
N LEU A 73 -3.72 -37.81 37.75
CA LEU A 73 -5.03 -38.20 38.33
C LEU A 73 -6.28 -37.37 37.93
N MET A 74 -7.27 -37.80 37.10
CA MET A 74 -8.17 -38.99 37.06
C MET A 74 -8.93 -39.20 38.38
N HIS A 75 -10.28 -39.25 38.52
CA HIS A 75 -11.36 -39.98 37.82
C HIS A 75 -12.74 -39.31 38.14
N ASP A 76 -13.82 -39.37 37.32
CA ASP A 76 -14.77 -40.50 37.20
C ASP A 76 -15.60 -40.51 35.86
N VAL A 77 -15.26 -41.45 34.95
CA VAL A 77 -16.02 -42.46 34.12
C VAL A 77 -17.55 -42.30 33.84
N PRO A 78 -18.17 -42.83 32.73
CA PRO A 78 -17.78 -43.15 31.34
C PRO A 78 -18.73 -42.64 30.21
N VAL A 79 -18.28 -42.83 28.96
CA VAL A 79 -19.01 -42.67 27.70
C VAL A 79 -19.84 -43.94 27.39
N GLU A 80 -21.18 -43.83 27.29
CA GLU A 80 -21.99 -44.71 26.45
C GLU A 80 -23.25 -44.02 25.90
N ARG A 81 -23.47 -44.25 24.59
CA ARG A 81 -24.75 -44.24 23.84
C ARG A 81 -25.60 -42.96 23.83
N ARG A 82 -25.44 -42.24 22.71
CA ARG A 82 -26.44 -41.36 22.09
C ARG A 82 -27.76 -42.13 21.84
N ARG A 83 -28.87 -41.64 22.41
CA ARG A 83 -30.24 -41.74 21.86
C ARG A 83 -31.21 -40.84 22.67
N ASP A 84 -31.73 -39.84 21.97
CA ASP A 84 -33.11 -39.34 21.89
C ASP A 84 -34.06 -39.32 23.11
N LEU A 85 -34.77 -38.17 23.21
CA LEU A 85 -36.20 -37.90 23.52
C LEU A 85 -36.37 -36.83 24.63
N LEU A 86 -36.80 -35.59 24.26
CA LEU A 86 -38.18 -35.02 24.34
C LEU A 86 -38.62 -34.69 25.78
N HIS A 87 -39.20 -33.56 26.20
CA HIS A 87 -39.95 -32.38 25.68
C HIS A 87 -39.70 -31.20 26.68
N ALA A 88 -40.01 -29.90 26.52
CA ALA A 88 -41.04 -29.17 25.77
C ALA A 88 -40.61 -27.69 25.58
N SER A 89 -41.05 -27.07 24.47
CA SER A 89 -40.99 -25.63 24.17
C SER A 89 -42.33 -24.95 24.55
N PRO A 90 -42.38 -23.61 24.69
CA PRO A 90 -42.86 -22.72 23.60
C PRO A 90 -42.03 -21.40 23.54
N ASP A 91 -41.72 -20.73 22.43
CA ASP A 91 -42.30 -20.55 21.09
C ASP A 91 -41.12 -20.33 20.09
N GLN A 92 -40.93 -21.11 19.01
CA GLN A 92 -41.52 -21.04 17.65
C GLN A 92 -41.19 -19.73 16.90
N ASP A 93 -40.55 -19.69 15.72
CA ASP A 93 -40.64 -20.62 14.58
C ASP A 93 -39.31 -20.86 13.79
N THR A 94 -38.96 -22.15 13.78
CA THR A 94 -38.55 -23.04 12.66
C THR A 94 -37.26 -22.83 11.84
N VAL A 95 -36.53 -23.95 11.83
CA VAL A 95 -35.23 -24.32 11.27
C VAL A 95 -35.44 -25.27 10.08
N HIS A 96 -34.52 -25.29 9.10
CA HIS A 96 -34.23 -26.51 8.36
C HIS A 96 -32.73 -26.86 8.43
N VAL A 97 -32.43 -28.03 8.99
CA VAL A 97 -31.13 -28.70 8.98
C VAL A 97 -31.07 -29.64 7.77
N VAL A 98 -29.91 -29.61 7.11
CA VAL A 98 -29.46 -30.51 6.05
C VAL A 98 -28.90 -31.80 6.66
N VAL A 99 -29.28 -32.98 6.15
CA VAL A 99 -28.38 -34.15 6.12
C VAL A 99 -28.54 -34.91 4.81
N ALA A 100 -27.39 -35.17 4.19
CA ALA A 100 -27.19 -35.83 2.91
C ALA A 100 -27.23 -37.37 3.01
N VAL A 101 -27.58 -38.01 1.89
CA VAL A 101 -27.22 -39.41 1.57
C VAL A 101 -26.66 -39.46 0.14
N ARG A 102 -25.44 -39.99 -0.02
CA ARG A 102 -24.83 -40.51 -1.27
C ARG A 102 -25.13 -42.03 -1.32
N ALA A 103 -25.19 -42.76 -2.43
CA ALA A 103 -25.04 -42.57 -3.87
C ALA A 103 -25.61 -43.84 -4.55
N THR A 104 -25.99 -43.76 -5.83
CA THR A 104 -25.58 -44.62 -6.98
C THR A 104 -26.64 -44.64 -8.10
N ASP A 105 -26.16 -44.35 -9.30
CA ASP A 105 -26.60 -44.72 -10.66
C ASP A 105 -28.04 -45.18 -10.90
N ILE A 106 -28.75 -44.45 -11.78
CA ILE A 106 -29.48 -44.97 -12.96
C ILE A 106 -29.86 -43.78 -13.86
N THR A 107 -29.45 -43.86 -15.12
CA THR A 107 -29.86 -43.04 -16.26
C THR A 107 -31.36 -43.11 -16.54
N VAL A 108 -31.96 -42.02 -17.04
CA VAL A 108 -32.89 -41.92 -18.20
C VAL A 108 -33.60 -40.54 -18.20
N SER A 109 -33.69 -39.88 -19.36
CA SER A 109 -34.49 -38.65 -19.63
C SER A 109 -35.73 -39.00 -20.49
N PRO A 110 -36.55 -38.05 -21.00
CA PRO A 110 -37.45 -37.10 -20.33
C PRO A 110 -38.91 -37.22 -20.85
N SER A 111 -39.95 -36.80 -20.09
CA SER A 111 -41.23 -36.36 -20.71
C SER A 111 -42.26 -35.76 -19.72
N LEU A 112 -42.70 -34.53 -20.05
CA LEU A 112 -44.07 -34.00 -20.12
C LEU A 112 -45.06 -33.99 -18.92
N SER A 113 -45.53 -32.74 -18.66
CA SER A 113 -46.93 -32.27 -18.57
C SER A 113 -47.70 -32.15 -17.22
N ALA A 114 -47.90 -30.87 -16.82
CA ALA A 114 -49.18 -30.13 -16.69
C ALA A 114 -50.10 -30.20 -15.43
N LEU A 115 -50.61 -28.98 -15.09
CA LEU A 115 -51.85 -28.57 -14.35
C LEU A 115 -51.82 -28.65 -12.80
N SER A 116 -52.37 -27.74 -11.97
CA SER A 116 -53.33 -26.59 -12.04
C SER A 116 -53.16 -25.72 -10.75
N ALA A 117 -53.21 -24.37 -10.73
CA ALA A 117 -54.32 -23.40 -10.71
C ALA A 117 -54.92 -23.01 -9.32
N HIS A 118 -54.95 -21.68 -9.02
CA HIS A 118 -55.93 -20.83 -8.25
C HIS A 118 -55.19 -19.62 -7.62
N SER A 119 -55.66 -18.36 -7.55
CA SER A 119 -56.92 -17.66 -7.87
C SER A 119 -56.71 -16.11 -7.84
N ARG A 120 -57.55 -15.38 -8.58
CA ARG A 120 -57.66 -13.91 -8.84
C ARG A 120 -58.46 -13.15 -7.72
N PRO A 121 -58.66 -11.79 -7.68
CA PRO A 121 -59.15 -10.92 -8.79
C PRO A 121 -58.75 -9.42 -8.84
N ALA A 122 -59.19 -8.74 -9.91
CA ALA A 122 -59.02 -7.32 -10.31
C ALA A 122 -60.33 -6.50 -10.23
N PRO A 123 -60.33 -5.19 -10.57
CA PRO A 123 -61.18 -4.68 -11.67
C PRO A 123 -60.58 -3.57 -12.58
N LEU A 124 -61.23 -3.39 -13.76
CA LEU A 124 -60.99 -2.57 -14.98
C LEU A 124 -61.66 -1.13 -14.91
N PRO A 125 -61.77 -0.23 -15.96
CA PRO A 125 -61.65 -0.44 -17.44
C PRO A 125 -61.26 0.74 -18.45
N VAL A 126 -61.03 0.37 -19.75
CA VAL A 126 -61.46 1.02 -21.07
C VAL A 126 -60.67 2.24 -21.68
N LYS A 127 -60.41 2.49 -23.02
CA LYS A 127 -60.46 1.83 -24.38
C LYS A 127 -59.77 2.72 -25.51
N TYR A 128 -59.02 2.09 -26.45
CA TYR A 128 -58.92 2.11 -27.97
C TYR A 128 -59.18 3.34 -28.92
N PRO A 129 -58.62 3.40 -30.17
CA PRO A 129 -58.90 2.55 -31.40
C PRO A 129 -57.67 2.08 -32.26
N ALA A 130 -57.58 0.84 -32.80
CA ALA A 130 -58.04 0.24 -34.10
C ALA A 130 -57.32 0.76 -35.39
N GLY A 131 -56.75 -0.03 -36.32
CA GLY A 131 -56.67 -1.48 -36.53
C GLY A 131 -55.87 -1.90 -37.81
N CYS A 132 -56.08 -3.15 -38.25
CA CYS A 132 -55.70 -3.87 -39.49
C CYS A 132 -54.59 -4.93 -39.45
N CYS A 133 -54.96 -6.09 -40.04
CA CYS A 133 -54.41 -7.44 -39.92
C CYS A 133 -53.21 -7.75 -40.83
N SER A 134 -52.37 -8.72 -40.42
CA SER A 134 -51.95 -9.90 -41.20
C SER A 134 -50.99 -10.76 -40.36
N ILE A 135 -51.37 -12.00 -40.07
CA ILE A 135 -50.52 -13.01 -39.41
C ILE A 135 -49.78 -13.76 -40.52
N ILE A 136 -48.46 -13.62 -40.58
CA ILE A 136 -47.56 -14.53 -41.28
C ILE A 136 -46.68 -15.16 -40.20
N VAL A 137 -46.84 -16.46 -40.01
CA VAL A 137 -45.96 -17.28 -39.17
C VAL A 137 -44.77 -17.70 -40.05
N ASP A 138 -43.63 -17.03 -39.91
CA ASP A 138 -42.37 -17.43 -40.54
C ASP A 138 -41.62 -18.34 -39.56
N LEU A 139 -41.74 -19.65 -39.77
CA LEU A 139 -40.95 -20.67 -39.07
C LEU A 139 -39.55 -20.69 -39.69
N ARG A 140 -38.63 -19.88 -39.16
CA ARG A 140 -37.20 -20.02 -39.46
C ARG A 140 -36.53 -20.82 -38.35
N TYR A 141 -36.03 -21.98 -38.75
CA TYR A 141 -35.08 -22.78 -37.99
C TYR A 141 -33.83 -21.94 -37.70
N ASP A 142 -33.46 -21.82 -36.42
CA ASP A 142 -32.17 -21.27 -36.01
C ASP A 142 -31.05 -22.16 -36.57
N VAL A 143 -30.33 -21.62 -37.56
CA VAL A 143 -29.04 -22.17 -38.01
C VAL A 143 -28.00 -21.72 -36.99
N PRO A 144 -27.27 -22.63 -36.33
CA PRO A 144 -26.17 -22.23 -35.46
C PRO A 144 -25.15 -21.43 -36.27
N PRO A 145 -24.53 -20.38 -35.70
CA PRO A 145 -23.52 -19.61 -36.40
C PRO A 145 -22.40 -20.55 -36.89
N PRO A 146 -21.78 -20.28 -38.05
CA PRO A 146 -20.66 -21.08 -38.52
C PRO A 146 -19.58 -21.12 -37.44
N ALA A 147 -19.03 -22.31 -37.20
CA ALA A 147 -17.85 -22.46 -36.37
C ALA A 147 -16.79 -21.47 -36.86
N SER A 148 -16.33 -20.61 -35.95
CA SER A 148 -15.20 -19.72 -36.20
C SER A 148 -14.04 -20.56 -36.75
N ASP A 149 -13.40 -20.10 -37.82
CA ASP A 149 -12.15 -20.68 -38.28
C ASP A 149 -11.19 -20.88 -37.09
N PRO A 150 -10.43 -21.99 -37.04
CA PRO A 150 -9.42 -22.15 -36.00
C PRO A 150 -8.50 -20.92 -36.01
N PRO A 151 -8.17 -20.33 -34.84
CA PRO A 151 -7.35 -19.14 -34.80
C PRO A 151 -6.06 -19.41 -35.58
N ILE A 152 -5.78 -18.56 -36.56
CA ILE A 152 -4.51 -18.57 -37.29
C ILE A 152 -3.42 -18.53 -36.22
N ALA A 153 -2.67 -19.62 -36.09
CA ALA A 153 -1.62 -19.72 -35.08
C ALA A 153 -0.72 -18.49 -35.20
N MET A 154 -0.73 -17.65 -34.17
CA MET A 154 0.09 -16.45 -34.16
C MET A 154 1.55 -16.84 -34.38
N ALA A 155 2.15 -16.30 -35.44
CA ALA A 155 3.57 -16.50 -35.68
C ALA A 155 4.35 -15.68 -34.65
N ALA A 156 4.77 -16.32 -33.55
CA ALA A 156 5.66 -15.70 -32.57
C ALA A 156 6.90 -15.12 -33.24
N SER A 157 7.29 -13.91 -32.84
CA SER A 157 8.54 -13.31 -33.28
C SER A 157 9.73 -14.22 -32.93
N ALA A 158 10.82 -14.12 -33.70
CA ALA A 158 12.03 -14.88 -33.41
C ALA A 158 12.59 -14.54 -32.02
N LEU A 159 12.43 -13.29 -31.58
CA LEU A 159 12.82 -12.83 -30.25
C LEU A 159 11.93 -13.43 -29.17
N LEU A 160 10.60 -13.45 -29.34
CA LEU A 160 9.71 -14.11 -28.39
C LEU A 160 10.04 -15.60 -28.23
N LYS A 161 10.28 -16.31 -29.34
CA LYS A 161 10.69 -17.72 -29.31
C LYS A 161 12.00 -17.94 -28.54
N SER A 162 12.93 -16.98 -28.58
CA SER A 162 14.16 -17.07 -27.80
C SER A 162 13.97 -16.74 -26.31
N ARG A 163 12.90 -16.00 -25.96
CA ARG A 163 12.50 -15.73 -24.56
C ARG A 163 11.73 -16.88 -23.92
N ILE A 164 11.02 -17.72 -24.71
CA ILE A 164 10.20 -18.81 -24.19
C ILE A 164 10.96 -20.14 -24.32
N ARG A 165 11.65 -20.56 -23.26
CA ARG A 165 12.45 -21.79 -23.27
C ARG A 165 11.66 -23.06 -22.95
N ARG A 166 10.37 -22.93 -22.61
CA ARG A 166 9.42 -24.04 -22.50
C ARG A 166 8.59 -24.20 -23.79
N PRO A 167 8.87 -25.20 -24.64
CA PRO A 167 8.20 -25.30 -25.95
C PRO A 167 6.68 -25.43 -25.88
N SER A 168 6.15 -26.08 -24.83
CA SER A 168 4.70 -26.27 -24.65
C SER A 168 3.94 -24.97 -24.37
N TYR A 169 4.61 -23.85 -24.10
CA TYR A 169 3.95 -22.55 -23.94
C TYR A 169 3.76 -21.82 -25.26
N LEU A 170 4.50 -22.19 -26.31
CA LEU A 170 4.29 -21.63 -27.65
C LEU A 170 2.92 -22.03 -28.24
N SER A 171 2.34 -23.15 -27.79
CA SER A 171 0.97 -23.52 -28.15
C SER A 171 -0.10 -22.77 -27.35
N LYS A 172 0.29 -21.95 -26.37
CA LYS A 172 -0.61 -21.11 -25.54
C LYS A 172 -0.56 -19.64 -25.94
N LEU A 173 0.08 -19.31 -27.07
CA LEU A 173 0.13 -17.94 -27.57
C LEU A 173 -1.26 -17.42 -27.91
N ALA A 174 -1.58 -16.22 -27.45
CA ALA A 174 -2.86 -15.56 -27.68
C ALA A 174 -2.65 -14.05 -27.86
N LYS A 175 -3.61 -13.37 -28.49
CA LYS A 175 -3.70 -11.92 -28.41
C LYS A 175 -4.45 -11.52 -27.16
N ALA A 176 -4.08 -10.37 -26.58
CA ALA A 176 -4.75 -9.86 -25.39
C ALA A 176 -6.28 -9.68 -25.59
N GLU A 177 -6.71 -9.29 -26.80
CA GLU A 177 -8.11 -9.12 -27.19
C GLU A 177 -8.92 -10.43 -27.23
N ASP A 178 -8.26 -11.58 -27.38
CA ASP A 178 -8.91 -12.89 -27.39
C ASP A 178 -9.15 -13.43 -25.96
N LEU A 179 -8.61 -12.77 -24.95
CA LEU A 179 -8.62 -13.22 -23.55
C LEU A 179 -9.70 -12.55 -22.70
N ILE A 180 -10.54 -11.69 -23.28
CA ILE A 180 -11.55 -10.89 -22.56
C ILE A 180 -12.51 -11.78 -21.76
N ASP A 181 -12.91 -12.93 -22.31
CA ASP A 181 -13.82 -13.88 -21.67
C ASP A 181 -13.24 -14.55 -20.41
N LEU A 182 -11.93 -14.43 -20.18
CA LEU A 182 -11.30 -14.87 -18.93
C LEU A 182 -11.60 -13.93 -17.76
N PHE A 183 -12.14 -12.74 -18.02
CA PHE A 183 -12.41 -11.69 -17.04
C PHE A 183 -13.91 -11.36 -16.94
N PRO A 184 -14.76 -12.30 -16.49
CA PRO A 184 -16.16 -11.99 -16.24
C PRO A 184 -16.30 -10.87 -15.20
N HIS A 185 -17.43 -10.17 -15.25
CA HIS A 185 -17.75 -9.10 -14.29
C HIS A 185 -17.52 -9.57 -12.84
N ASN A 186 -16.97 -8.69 -12.01
CA ASN A 186 -16.64 -8.89 -10.60
C ASN A 186 -15.48 -9.87 -10.33
N SER A 187 -14.68 -10.21 -11.35
CA SER A 187 -13.47 -11.01 -11.16
C SER A 187 -12.45 -10.35 -10.24
N TYR A 188 -11.67 -11.18 -9.56
CA TYR A 188 -10.55 -10.86 -8.70
C TYR A 188 -9.27 -11.04 -9.51
N ILE A 189 -8.61 -9.93 -9.82
CA ILE A 189 -7.54 -9.89 -10.81
C ILE A 189 -6.24 -9.44 -10.16
N GLY A 190 -5.17 -10.16 -10.48
CA GLY A 190 -3.79 -9.70 -10.32
C GLY A 190 -3.36 -8.92 -11.56
N PHE A 191 -3.10 -7.61 -11.43
CA PHE A 191 -2.67 -6.70 -12.51
C PHE A 191 -3.77 -6.20 -13.47
N VAL A 192 -3.45 -5.17 -14.27
CA VAL A 192 -4.41 -4.37 -15.06
C VAL A 192 -4.19 -4.54 -16.56
N PRO A 193 -5.03 -5.29 -17.30
CA PRO A 193 -4.87 -5.43 -18.75
C PRO A 193 -5.44 -4.24 -19.53
N THR A 194 -4.63 -3.66 -20.43
CA THR A 194 -5.06 -2.55 -21.30
C THR A 194 -6.17 -2.95 -22.27
N ALA A 195 -6.13 -4.18 -22.80
CA ALA A 195 -7.12 -4.71 -23.74
C ALA A 195 -8.55 -4.71 -23.17
N LEU A 196 -8.70 -4.85 -21.84
CA LEU A 196 -10.02 -4.82 -21.20
C LEU A 196 -10.63 -3.41 -21.19
N ALA A 197 -9.80 -2.38 -21.02
CA ALA A 197 -10.26 -1.00 -21.14
C ALA A 197 -10.71 -0.67 -22.57
N GLU A 198 -9.98 -1.16 -23.57
CA GLU A 198 -10.34 -1.01 -24.99
C GLU A 198 -11.65 -1.71 -25.32
N HIS A 199 -11.83 -2.93 -24.81
CA HIS A 199 -13.09 -3.65 -24.96
C HIS A 199 -14.27 -2.88 -24.33
N VAL A 200 -14.08 -2.33 -23.13
CA VAL A 200 -15.12 -1.53 -22.45
C VAL A 200 -15.47 -0.28 -23.25
N GLU A 201 -14.46 0.40 -23.80
CA GLU A 201 -14.64 1.62 -24.60
C GLU A 201 -15.33 1.35 -25.93
N LYS A 202 -14.93 0.29 -26.64
CA LYS A 202 -15.48 -0.08 -27.95
C LYS A 202 -16.93 -0.54 -27.89
N ASN A 203 -17.36 -1.09 -26.76
CA ASN A 203 -18.69 -1.71 -26.59
C ASN A 203 -19.61 -0.94 -25.64
N ASP A 204 -19.26 0.28 -25.24
CA ASP A 204 -20.05 1.13 -24.34
C ASP A 204 -20.42 0.43 -23.00
N LEU A 205 -19.43 -0.18 -22.35
CA LEU A 205 -19.58 -0.97 -21.13
C LEU A 205 -19.10 -0.27 -19.85
N GLN A 206 -18.87 1.04 -19.89
CA GLN A 206 -18.37 1.82 -18.76
C GLN A 206 -19.29 1.66 -17.55
N GLY A 207 -18.71 1.33 -16.38
CA GLY A 207 -19.46 1.02 -15.16
C GLY A 207 -20.26 -0.28 -15.16
N LYS A 208 -20.34 -1.01 -16.28
CA LYS A 208 -21.01 -2.32 -16.38
C LYS A 208 -20.04 -3.46 -16.10
N LEU A 209 -18.78 -3.32 -16.50
CA LEU A 209 -17.71 -4.27 -16.17
C LEU A 209 -16.83 -3.68 -15.07
N LYS A 210 -16.87 -4.31 -13.89
CA LYS A 210 -16.12 -3.89 -12.72
C LYS A 210 -15.33 -5.05 -12.11
N TYR A 211 -14.19 -4.74 -11.49
CA TYR A 211 -13.22 -5.74 -11.05
C TYR A 211 -12.64 -5.43 -9.67
N ASN A 212 -12.21 -6.48 -8.97
CA ASN A 212 -11.48 -6.40 -7.71
C ASN A 212 -9.98 -6.54 -8.01
N LEU A 213 -9.22 -5.46 -7.87
CA LEU A 213 -7.86 -5.35 -8.35
C LEU A 213 -6.83 -5.41 -7.21
N PHE A 214 -5.96 -6.42 -7.28
CA PHE A 214 -4.89 -6.69 -6.33
C PHE A 214 -3.55 -6.63 -7.05
N VAL A 215 -2.69 -5.67 -6.72
CA VAL A 215 -1.39 -5.48 -7.37
C VAL A 215 -0.30 -5.29 -6.33
N GLY A 216 0.97 -5.23 -6.74
CA GLY A 216 2.06 -5.01 -5.80
C GLY A 216 1.97 -3.66 -5.07
N ALA A 217 2.07 -2.56 -5.83
CA ALA A 217 1.91 -1.19 -5.36
C ALA A 217 1.10 -0.36 -6.37
N SER A 218 1.61 0.76 -6.88
CA SER A 218 1.01 1.45 -8.04
C SER A 218 1.39 0.77 -9.35
N SER A 219 0.49 0.74 -10.32
CA SER A 219 0.84 0.43 -11.70
C SER A 219 0.89 1.70 -12.55
N GLY A 220 1.13 1.55 -13.85
CA GLY A 220 1.15 2.65 -14.79
C GLY A 220 -0.12 3.49 -14.76
N SER A 221 0.07 4.81 -14.69
CA SER A 221 -1.03 5.78 -14.62
C SER A 221 -1.88 5.80 -15.90
N GLU A 222 -1.28 5.43 -17.03
CA GLU A 222 -1.90 5.23 -18.33
C GLU A 222 -2.97 4.12 -18.28
N THR A 223 -2.76 3.10 -17.45
CA THR A 223 -3.67 1.96 -17.33
C THR A 223 -4.68 2.18 -16.21
N GLU A 224 -4.22 2.51 -14.99
CA GLU A 224 -5.12 2.67 -13.84
C GLU A 224 -6.04 3.88 -13.94
N ASN A 225 -5.56 5.02 -14.45
CA ASN A 225 -6.45 6.16 -14.67
C ASN A 225 -7.45 5.88 -15.80
N ARG A 226 -7.08 5.06 -16.80
CA ARG A 226 -8.02 4.68 -17.87
C ARG A 226 -9.12 3.79 -17.30
N TRP A 227 -8.77 2.79 -16.51
CA TRP A 227 -9.74 1.94 -15.80
C TRP A 227 -10.64 2.74 -14.84
N ALA A 228 -10.06 3.67 -14.07
CA ALA A 228 -10.83 4.53 -13.18
C ALA A 228 -11.81 5.44 -13.94
N ARG A 229 -11.38 6.06 -15.06
CA ARG A 229 -12.26 6.88 -15.93
C ARG A 229 -13.42 6.07 -16.50
N ASN A 230 -13.18 4.81 -16.86
CA ASN A 230 -14.19 3.89 -17.37
C ASN A 230 -15.04 3.25 -16.24
N ASN A 231 -14.80 3.62 -14.97
CA ASN A 231 -15.49 3.09 -13.79
C ASN A 231 -15.41 1.55 -13.70
N MET A 232 -14.23 0.99 -13.98
CA MET A 232 -13.98 -0.45 -14.03
C MET A 232 -13.45 -1.05 -12.72
N ILE A 233 -13.17 -0.23 -11.71
CA ILE A 233 -12.54 -0.67 -10.47
C ILE A 233 -13.60 -0.66 -9.37
N GLU A 234 -13.96 -1.85 -8.86
CA GLU A 234 -14.84 -1.96 -7.68
C GLU A 234 -14.04 -1.88 -6.39
N ARG A 235 -12.92 -2.61 -6.33
CA ARG A 235 -12.00 -2.62 -5.19
C ARG A 235 -10.56 -2.52 -5.66
N ARG A 236 -9.73 -1.82 -4.88
CA ARG A 236 -8.30 -1.66 -5.17
C ARG A 236 -7.45 -1.78 -3.91
N ALA A 237 -6.32 -2.47 -4.01
CA ALA A 237 -5.28 -2.53 -2.97
C ALA A 237 -3.89 -2.87 -3.55
N PRO A 238 -2.77 -2.56 -2.84
CA PRO A 238 -2.67 -1.86 -1.55
C PRO A 238 -2.17 -0.41 -1.64
N HIS A 239 -1.79 0.07 -2.81
CA HIS A 239 -1.24 1.41 -3.02
C HIS A 239 -1.57 1.87 -4.43
N GLN A 240 -1.83 3.14 -4.69
CA GLN A 240 -2.09 3.65 -6.05
C GLN A 240 -1.41 4.98 -6.30
N VAL A 241 -1.19 5.31 -7.57
CA VAL A 241 -0.77 6.65 -7.97
C VAL A 241 -1.51 7.02 -9.26
N GLY A 242 -2.37 8.03 -9.19
CA GLY A 242 -3.00 8.57 -10.38
C GLY A 242 -4.15 9.51 -10.07
N LYS A 243 -4.35 10.53 -10.91
CA LYS A 243 -5.37 11.56 -10.67
C LYS A 243 -6.79 11.01 -10.70
N GLU A 244 -7.10 10.14 -11.65
CA GLU A 244 -8.46 9.62 -11.86
C GLU A 244 -8.78 8.51 -10.87
N ILE A 245 -7.82 7.64 -10.56
CA ILE A 245 -8.00 6.63 -9.52
C ILE A 245 -8.13 7.27 -8.13
N ALA A 246 -7.28 8.24 -7.78
CA ALA A 246 -7.43 8.99 -6.52
C ALA A 246 -8.77 9.73 -6.47
N LYS A 247 -9.25 10.30 -7.57
CA LYS A 247 -10.58 10.92 -7.65
C LYS A 247 -11.70 9.89 -7.42
N GLY A 248 -11.61 8.71 -8.04
CA GLY A 248 -12.56 7.62 -7.87
C GLY A 248 -12.60 7.05 -6.44
N ILE A 249 -11.47 7.08 -5.74
CA ILE A 249 -11.42 6.71 -4.31
C ILE A 249 -12.10 7.78 -3.47
N ASN A 250 -11.68 9.03 -3.62
CA ASN A 250 -12.13 10.12 -2.78
C ASN A 250 -13.59 10.53 -3.02
N ASN A 251 -14.21 10.14 -4.15
CA ASN A 251 -15.64 10.35 -4.40
C ASN A 251 -16.51 9.11 -4.07
N GLY A 252 -15.91 8.03 -3.55
CA GLY A 252 -16.61 6.81 -3.16
C GLY A 252 -16.92 5.83 -4.29
N ASN A 253 -16.46 6.06 -5.52
CA ASN A 253 -16.69 5.13 -6.64
C ASN A 253 -15.83 3.86 -6.58
N ILE A 254 -14.69 3.92 -5.91
CA ILE A 254 -13.70 2.83 -5.80
C ILE A 254 -13.49 2.51 -4.32
N ASN A 255 -13.73 1.24 -3.93
CA ASN A 255 -13.40 0.77 -2.59
C ASN A 255 -11.89 0.53 -2.47
N PHE A 256 -11.16 1.48 -1.90
CA PHE A 256 -9.72 1.34 -1.69
C PHE A 256 -9.42 1.00 -0.23
N PHE A 257 -8.47 0.09 -0.05
CA PHE A 257 -7.76 -0.04 1.20
C PHE A 257 -6.27 -0.10 0.90
N ASP A 258 -5.51 0.66 1.67
CA ASP A 258 -4.08 0.55 1.71
C ASP A 258 -3.62 -0.36 2.85
N LYS A 259 -2.40 -0.88 2.68
CA LYS A 259 -1.79 -1.81 3.62
C LYS A 259 -0.28 -1.64 3.55
N HIS A 260 0.39 -1.89 4.68
CA HIS A 260 1.81 -2.22 4.72
C HIS A 260 2.17 -3.16 3.57
N LEU A 261 3.10 -2.75 2.71
CA LEU A 261 3.43 -3.50 1.49
C LEU A 261 4.05 -4.87 1.80
N SER A 262 4.73 -5.00 2.94
CA SER A 262 5.24 -6.30 3.42
C SER A 262 4.11 -7.28 3.78
N MET A 263 2.98 -6.76 4.28
CA MET A 263 1.86 -7.56 4.80
C MET A 263 0.82 -7.90 3.74
N PHE A 264 0.60 -7.01 2.77
CA PHE A 264 -0.38 -7.21 1.70
C PHE A 264 -0.31 -8.60 1.03
N PRO A 265 0.84 -9.05 0.49
CA PRO A 265 0.92 -10.35 -0.17
C PRO A 265 0.66 -11.51 0.82
N VAL A 266 1.08 -11.38 2.07
CA VAL A 266 0.87 -12.39 3.11
C VAL A 266 -0.61 -12.50 3.52
N ASP A 267 -1.28 -11.37 3.72
CA ASP A 267 -2.70 -11.31 4.07
C ASP A 267 -3.57 -11.85 2.93
N LEU A 268 -3.13 -11.68 1.67
CA LEU A 268 -3.74 -12.34 0.52
C LEU A 268 -3.62 -13.86 0.63
N MET A 269 -2.44 -14.39 0.96
CA MET A 269 -2.21 -15.83 1.16
C MET A 269 -3.01 -16.41 2.35
N TYR A 270 -3.33 -15.59 3.36
CA TYR A 270 -4.26 -15.98 4.44
C TYR A 270 -5.73 -16.01 4.00
N GLY A 271 -6.04 -15.53 2.80
CA GLY A 271 -7.39 -15.48 2.25
C GLY A 271 -8.21 -14.30 2.76
N TYR A 272 -7.63 -13.32 3.45
CA TYR A 272 -8.41 -12.21 4.00
C TYR A 272 -9.09 -11.34 2.93
N TYR A 273 -8.48 -11.28 1.75
CA TYR A 273 -9.00 -10.51 0.63
C TYR A 273 -9.92 -11.33 -0.29
N THR A 274 -9.93 -12.65 -0.13
CA THR A 274 -10.76 -13.60 -0.90
C THR A 274 -11.76 -14.34 -0.01
N LYS A 275 -11.94 -13.92 1.25
CA LYS A 275 -12.78 -14.58 2.27
C LYS A 275 -14.25 -14.75 1.89
N HIS A 276 -14.71 -13.96 0.92
CA HIS A 276 -16.09 -14.00 0.41
C HIS A 276 -16.24 -14.85 -0.86
N LYS A 277 -15.15 -15.42 -1.36
CA LYS A 277 -15.16 -16.32 -2.51
C LYS A 277 -15.23 -17.77 -2.06
N GLU A 278 -15.99 -18.56 -2.80
CA GLU A 278 -16.16 -19.99 -2.54
C GLU A 278 -14.83 -20.76 -2.56
N ASN A 279 -13.93 -20.41 -3.49
CA ASN A 279 -12.65 -21.08 -3.65
C ASN A 279 -11.47 -20.40 -2.94
N ASN A 280 -11.69 -19.23 -2.30
CA ASN A 280 -10.64 -18.44 -1.64
C ASN A 280 -9.42 -18.14 -2.55
N ARG A 281 -9.63 -17.91 -3.85
CA ARG A 281 -8.57 -17.69 -4.86
C ARG A 281 -8.83 -16.46 -5.73
N LEU A 282 -7.78 -15.91 -6.32
CA LEU A 282 -7.92 -14.92 -7.39
C LEU A 282 -8.36 -15.63 -8.67
N ASP A 283 -9.19 -14.99 -9.51
CA ASP A 283 -9.68 -15.63 -10.74
C ASP A 283 -8.56 -15.71 -11.79
N VAL A 284 -7.86 -14.60 -11.99
CA VAL A 284 -6.80 -14.48 -13.00
C VAL A 284 -5.66 -13.63 -12.47
N ALA A 285 -4.42 -14.08 -12.68
CA ALA A 285 -3.23 -13.25 -12.55
C ALA A 285 -2.63 -12.99 -13.93
N ILE A 286 -2.29 -11.73 -14.18
CA ILE A 286 -1.45 -11.33 -15.31
C ILE A 286 -0.10 -10.92 -14.72
N VAL A 287 0.97 -11.42 -15.30
CA VAL A 287 2.33 -11.12 -14.88
C VAL A 287 3.19 -10.82 -16.10
N GLU A 288 3.89 -9.70 -16.06
CA GLU A 288 4.91 -9.37 -17.05
C GLU A 288 6.18 -10.18 -16.79
N ALA A 289 6.77 -10.70 -17.87
CA ALA A 289 7.98 -11.48 -17.86
C ALA A 289 8.97 -10.96 -18.91
N SER A 290 10.26 -10.95 -18.58
CA SER A 290 11.33 -10.75 -19.56
C SER A 290 11.66 -12.04 -20.31
N ALA A 291 11.42 -13.20 -19.70
CA ALA A 291 11.63 -14.53 -20.27
C ALA A 291 10.90 -15.64 -19.48
N ILE A 292 10.84 -16.84 -20.05
CA ILE A 292 10.30 -18.05 -19.45
C ILE A 292 11.36 -19.15 -19.52
N THR A 293 11.65 -19.79 -18.38
CA THR A 293 12.64 -20.87 -18.26
C THR A 293 12.17 -22.19 -18.88
N GLU A 294 13.07 -23.16 -18.96
CA GLU A 294 12.86 -24.49 -19.53
C GLU A 294 11.74 -25.27 -18.80
N ASP A 295 11.68 -25.13 -17.47
CA ASP A 295 10.65 -25.74 -16.63
C ASP A 295 9.33 -24.96 -16.62
N GLY A 296 9.30 -23.75 -17.18
CA GLY A 296 8.12 -22.88 -17.28
C GLY A 296 8.06 -21.77 -16.23
N GLY A 297 9.11 -21.63 -15.40
CA GLY A 297 9.27 -20.51 -14.48
C GLY A 297 9.30 -19.15 -15.17
N ILE A 298 8.84 -18.13 -14.45
CA ILE A 298 8.65 -16.78 -14.97
C ILE A 298 9.81 -15.91 -14.50
N ILE A 299 10.55 -15.34 -15.45
CA ILE A 299 11.59 -14.35 -15.16
C ILE A 299 10.93 -12.97 -15.20
N PRO A 300 10.77 -12.26 -14.07
CA PRO A 300 10.01 -11.02 -14.05
C PRO A 300 10.63 -9.90 -14.90
N GLY A 301 9.86 -8.84 -15.12
CA GLY A 301 10.33 -7.58 -15.67
C GLY A 301 11.16 -6.75 -14.68
N ALA A 302 11.06 -5.43 -14.78
CA ALA A 302 11.78 -4.47 -13.94
C ALA A 302 11.27 -4.41 -12.47
N SER A 303 10.32 -5.26 -12.09
CA SER A 303 9.79 -5.37 -10.73
C SER A 303 9.37 -6.79 -10.37
N VAL A 304 9.32 -7.08 -9.07
CA VAL A 304 8.73 -8.32 -8.54
C VAL A 304 7.39 -8.04 -7.86
N GLY A 305 7.36 -7.06 -6.95
CA GLY A 305 6.16 -6.71 -6.18
C GLY A 305 5.57 -7.91 -5.43
N ALA A 306 4.26 -8.08 -5.53
CA ALA A 306 3.50 -9.20 -4.95
C ALA A 306 3.27 -10.35 -5.95
N SER A 307 4.00 -10.38 -7.08
CA SER A 307 3.77 -11.38 -8.14
C SER A 307 3.87 -12.83 -7.64
N PRO A 308 4.84 -13.22 -6.79
CA PRO A 308 4.92 -14.60 -6.29
C PRO A 308 3.65 -15.05 -5.57
N GLU A 309 3.06 -14.20 -4.72
CA GLU A 309 1.85 -14.53 -3.96
C GLU A 309 0.58 -14.43 -4.81
N ILE A 310 0.50 -13.45 -5.71
CA ILE A 310 -0.59 -13.34 -6.69
C ILE A 310 -0.63 -14.60 -7.57
N ILE A 311 0.53 -15.07 -8.03
CA ILE A 311 0.68 -16.33 -8.78
C ILE A 311 0.34 -17.54 -7.93
N GLN A 312 0.66 -17.58 -6.63
CA GLN A 312 0.23 -18.70 -5.78
C GLN A 312 -1.29 -18.74 -5.63
N MET A 313 -1.95 -17.58 -5.59
CA MET A 313 -3.37 -17.44 -5.28
C MET A 313 -4.32 -17.50 -6.48
N ALA A 314 -3.84 -17.31 -7.71
CA ALA A 314 -4.72 -17.25 -8.89
C ALA A 314 -5.24 -18.62 -9.35
N ASP A 315 -6.37 -18.72 -10.02
CA ASP A 315 -6.76 -19.97 -10.69
C ASP A 315 -6.08 -20.08 -12.06
N LYS A 316 -6.12 -18.98 -12.81
CA LYS A 316 -5.53 -18.88 -14.15
C LYS A 316 -4.39 -17.87 -14.17
N ILE A 317 -3.38 -18.15 -14.96
CA ILE A 317 -2.20 -17.30 -15.13
C ILE A 317 -2.04 -16.96 -16.61
N ILE A 318 -1.89 -15.67 -16.88
CA ILE A 318 -1.51 -15.14 -18.19
C ILE A 318 -0.12 -14.55 -18.03
N ILE A 319 0.80 -14.97 -18.90
CA ILE A 319 2.16 -14.45 -18.91
C ILE A 319 2.29 -13.49 -20.09
N GLU A 320 2.57 -12.23 -19.81
CA GLU A 320 2.90 -11.24 -20.82
C GLU A 320 4.42 -11.18 -20.97
N VAL A 321 4.97 -11.69 -22.07
CA VAL A 321 6.41 -11.67 -22.33
C VAL A 321 6.77 -10.39 -23.08
N ASN A 322 7.42 -9.45 -22.39
CA ASN A 322 7.78 -8.15 -22.94
C ASN A 322 9.17 -8.17 -23.59
N THR A 323 9.18 -8.14 -24.92
CA THR A 323 10.38 -8.18 -25.76
C THR A 323 11.08 -6.83 -25.93
N ALA A 324 10.50 -5.72 -25.44
CA ALA A 324 11.19 -4.43 -25.39
C ALA A 324 12.31 -4.39 -24.34
N SER A 325 12.21 -5.26 -23.32
CA SER A 325 13.21 -5.38 -22.25
C SER A 325 14.27 -6.46 -22.56
N PRO A 326 15.51 -6.32 -22.05
CA PRO A 326 16.48 -7.42 -22.07
C PRO A 326 15.99 -8.61 -21.23
N ASN A 327 16.57 -9.79 -21.41
CA ASN A 327 16.30 -10.90 -20.49
C ASN A 327 16.94 -10.55 -19.15
N LEU A 328 16.11 -10.43 -18.11
CA LEU A 328 16.54 -10.03 -16.77
C LEU A 328 16.88 -11.21 -15.86
N GLU A 329 17.08 -12.39 -16.45
CA GLU A 329 17.49 -13.60 -15.73
C GLU A 329 18.70 -13.36 -14.82
N GLY A 330 18.57 -13.76 -13.56
CA GLY A 330 19.58 -13.55 -12.52
C GLY A 330 19.44 -12.23 -11.78
N LEU A 331 18.64 -11.26 -12.23
CA LEU A 331 18.40 -10.01 -11.51
C LEU A 331 17.55 -10.20 -10.26
N HIS A 332 16.70 -11.24 -10.24
CA HIS A 332 15.72 -11.47 -9.18
C HIS A 332 16.18 -12.53 -8.16
N ASP A 333 15.66 -12.44 -6.95
CA ASP A 333 15.75 -13.46 -5.90
C ASP A 333 14.36 -13.69 -5.30
N ILE A 334 13.75 -14.80 -5.69
CA ILE A 334 12.34 -15.11 -5.46
C ILE A 334 12.19 -16.15 -4.37
N THR A 335 11.51 -15.76 -3.29
CA THR A 335 11.01 -16.70 -2.29
C THR A 335 9.50 -16.83 -2.42
N MET A 336 9.00 -18.06 -2.46
CA MET A 336 7.57 -18.33 -2.30
C MET A 336 7.16 -18.21 -0.84
N THR A 337 5.86 -18.10 -0.57
CA THR A 337 5.36 -17.73 0.75
C THR A 337 4.81 -18.92 1.51
N ASP A 338 5.53 -19.32 2.56
CA ASP A 338 5.08 -20.31 3.53
C ASP A 338 4.10 -19.70 4.56
N LEU A 339 3.12 -20.50 4.97
CA LEU A 339 2.13 -20.11 5.97
C LEU A 339 2.56 -20.51 7.40
N PRO A 340 2.17 -19.73 8.44
CA PRO A 340 2.28 -20.17 9.82
C PRO A 340 1.46 -21.45 10.05
N PRO A 341 1.84 -22.29 11.03
CA PRO A 341 2.80 -22.02 12.11
C PRO A 341 4.26 -22.44 11.80
N ARG A 342 4.60 -22.77 10.54
CA ARG A 342 5.95 -23.27 10.16
C ARG A 342 6.66 -22.41 9.11
N ARG A 343 6.34 -21.11 9.06
CA ARG A 343 7.08 -20.16 8.21
C ARG A 343 8.55 -20.16 8.61
N LYS A 344 9.43 -20.29 7.63
CA LYS A 344 10.88 -20.29 7.84
C LYS A 344 11.41 -18.87 7.98
N PRO A 345 12.48 -18.65 8.77
CA PRO A 345 13.14 -17.35 8.84
C PRO A 345 13.81 -17.01 7.50
N TYR A 346 13.89 -15.72 7.19
CA TYR A 346 14.65 -15.26 6.03
C TYR A 346 16.14 -15.21 6.37
N LEU A 347 16.97 -15.97 5.65
CA LEU A 347 18.42 -16.06 5.89
C LEU A 347 19.20 -14.93 5.20
N VAL A 348 18.72 -13.70 5.32
CA VAL A 348 19.38 -12.48 4.81
C VAL A 348 20.16 -11.83 5.94
N MET A 349 21.47 -11.70 5.76
CA MET A 349 22.43 -11.05 6.66
C MET A 349 23.12 -9.86 6.00
N SER A 350 23.08 -9.77 4.67
CA SER A 350 23.60 -8.67 3.86
C SER A 350 22.67 -8.38 2.66
N PRO A 351 22.69 -7.15 2.09
CA PRO A 351 21.86 -6.82 0.93
C PRO A 351 22.05 -7.75 -0.27
N GLU A 352 23.26 -8.26 -0.50
CA GLU A 352 23.60 -9.12 -1.63
C GLU A 352 23.19 -10.60 -1.48
N ASP A 353 22.78 -11.05 -0.28
CA ASP A 353 22.51 -12.47 -0.01
C ASP A 353 21.32 -13.00 -0.81
N ARG A 354 21.50 -14.02 -1.65
CA ARG A 354 20.38 -14.69 -2.34
C ARG A 354 19.86 -15.86 -1.52
N ILE A 355 18.55 -15.94 -1.34
CA ILE A 355 17.90 -16.96 -0.50
C ILE A 355 16.81 -17.75 -1.22
N GLY A 356 16.54 -17.43 -2.49
CA GLY A 356 15.48 -17.99 -3.30
C GLY A 356 15.96 -18.44 -4.68
N THR A 357 15.06 -18.35 -5.66
CA THR A 357 15.30 -18.73 -7.06
C THR A 357 15.36 -17.51 -7.98
N PRO A 358 16.04 -17.57 -9.14
CA PRO A 358 16.15 -16.42 -10.05
C PRO A 358 14.87 -16.16 -10.86
N HIS A 359 13.82 -16.97 -10.68
CA HIS A 359 12.54 -16.90 -11.37
C HIS A 359 11.41 -17.30 -10.41
N ILE A 360 10.17 -16.93 -10.75
CA ILE A 360 8.97 -17.36 -10.04
C ILE A 360 8.60 -18.78 -10.52
N PRO A 361 8.62 -19.81 -9.65
CA PRO A 361 8.11 -21.12 -10.02
C PRO A 361 6.58 -21.08 -10.18
N VAL A 362 6.06 -21.76 -11.20
CA VAL A 362 4.63 -21.79 -11.52
C VAL A 362 4.22 -23.19 -11.96
N ASP A 363 2.98 -23.57 -11.63
CA ASP A 363 2.35 -24.77 -12.19
C ASP A 363 2.01 -24.53 -13.68
N PRO A 364 2.63 -25.27 -14.62
CA PRO A 364 2.41 -25.05 -16.05
C PRO A 364 0.97 -25.26 -16.53
N GLU A 365 0.16 -26.03 -15.79
CA GLU A 365 -1.25 -26.27 -16.14
C GLU A 365 -2.14 -25.07 -15.81
N ARG A 366 -1.73 -24.22 -14.85
CA ARG A 366 -2.42 -22.98 -14.50
C ARG A 366 -2.13 -21.84 -15.47
N VAL A 367 -1.07 -21.94 -16.28
CA VAL A 367 -0.78 -20.99 -17.35
C VAL A 367 -1.75 -21.23 -18.50
N VAL A 368 -2.68 -20.32 -18.73
CA VAL A 368 -3.73 -20.47 -19.76
C VAL A 368 -3.41 -19.74 -21.05
N ALA A 369 -2.56 -18.71 -20.99
CA ALA A 369 -2.15 -17.96 -22.17
C ALA A 369 -0.77 -17.32 -21.99
N VAL A 370 -0.08 -17.11 -23.12
CA VAL A 370 1.11 -16.28 -23.24
C VAL A 370 0.84 -15.18 -24.27
N VAL A 371 1.12 -13.94 -23.91
CA VAL A 371 0.93 -12.76 -24.76
C VAL A 371 2.30 -12.13 -25.02
N GLU A 372 2.56 -11.72 -26.25
CA GLU A 372 3.75 -10.92 -26.59
C GLU A 372 3.45 -9.44 -26.40
N SER A 373 4.37 -8.71 -25.79
CA SER A 373 4.41 -7.25 -25.81
C SER A 373 5.79 -6.73 -26.20
N ASP A 374 5.85 -5.48 -26.67
CA ASP A 374 7.03 -4.86 -27.25
C ASP A 374 7.12 -3.35 -26.94
N TYR A 375 6.50 -2.92 -25.84
CA TYR A 375 6.50 -1.52 -25.41
C TYR A 375 7.34 -1.32 -24.14
N PRO A 376 8.06 -0.18 -24.02
CA PRO A 376 8.84 0.13 -22.83
C PRO A 376 7.93 0.53 -21.64
N ASP A 377 8.51 0.47 -20.44
CA ASP A 377 7.89 1.04 -19.24
C ASP A 377 7.53 2.51 -19.44
N GLN A 378 6.26 2.86 -19.20
CA GLN A 378 5.74 4.22 -19.40
C GLN A 378 5.87 5.06 -18.13
N THR A 379 7.07 5.53 -17.85
CA THR A 379 7.35 6.41 -16.71
C THR A 379 7.43 7.88 -17.10
N GLN A 380 7.31 8.75 -16.08
CA GLN A 380 7.46 10.19 -16.25
C GLN A 380 8.87 10.63 -15.84
N PRO A 381 9.44 11.67 -16.47
CA PRO A 381 10.69 12.27 -16.02
C PRO A 381 10.65 12.62 -14.52
N ASN A 382 11.80 12.52 -13.85
CA ASN A 382 11.91 13.01 -12.49
C ASN A 382 11.82 14.53 -12.49
N ALA A 383 11.14 15.10 -11.50
CA ALA A 383 11.22 16.54 -11.30
C ALA A 383 12.63 16.88 -10.77
N PRO A 384 13.22 17.98 -11.26
CA PRO A 384 14.57 18.37 -10.86
C PRO A 384 14.59 18.77 -9.38
N GLU A 385 15.77 18.65 -8.78
CA GLU A 385 16.04 19.16 -7.45
C GLU A 385 15.88 20.68 -7.42
N ASP A 386 15.17 21.18 -6.42
CA ASP A 386 15.06 22.60 -6.08
C ASP A 386 15.91 22.95 -4.84
N ASP A 387 16.04 24.24 -4.53
CA ASP A 387 16.87 24.71 -3.43
C ASP A 387 16.42 24.17 -2.07
N ASN A 388 15.11 23.97 -1.88
CA ASN A 388 14.57 23.39 -0.65
C ASN A 388 14.98 21.92 -0.51
N SER A 389 14.86 21.14 -1.58
CA SER A 389 15.26 19.72 -1.59
C SER A 389 16.75 19.54 -1.34
N LYS A 390 17.60 20.43 -1.87
CA LYS A 390 19.04 20.46 -1.60
C LYS A 390 19.37 20.83 -0.16
N ALA A 391 18.66 21.81 0.42
CA ALA A 391 18.83 22.18 1.82
C ALA A 391 18.44 21.04 2.76
N ILE A 392 17.31 20.36 2.49
CA ILE A 392 16.89 19.17 3.24
C ILE A 392 17.95 18.06 3.15
N ALA A 393 18.45 17.79 1.93
CA ALA A 393 19.50 16.80 1.72
C ALA A 393 20.79 17.15 2.48
N HIS A 394 21.15 18.43 2.51
CA HIS A 394 22.32 18.92 3.26
C HIS A 394 22.19 18.66 4.76
N HIS A 395 21.07 19.04 5.39
CA HIS A 395 20.82 18.82 6.82
C HIS A 395 20.80 17.32 7.17
N LEU A 396 20.25 16.50 6.30
CA LEU A 396 20.24 15.05 6.48
C LEU A 396 21.65 14.46 6.40
N ILE A 397 22.47 14.89 5.43
CA ILE A 397 23.87 14.47 5.33
C ILE A 397 24.68 14.96 6.55
N GLU A 398 24.42 16.16 7.05
CA GLU A 398 25.04 16.68 8.27
C GLU A 398 24.72 15.79 9.48
N PHE A 399 23.46 15.41 9.65
CA PHE A 399 23.04 14.46 10.69
C PHE A 399 23.80 13.13 10.57
N LEU A 400 23.87 12.54 9.36
CA LEU A 400 24.59 11.27 9.17
C LEU A 400 26.08 11.40 9.49
N LYS A 401 26.74 12.49 9.06
CA LYS A 401 28.15 12.76 9.41
C LYS A 401 28.33 12.91 10.91
N HIS A 402 27.40 13.59 11.57
CA HIS A 402 27.42 13.73 13.02
C HIS A 402 27.36 12.37 13.73
N GLU A 403 26.47 11.48 13.29
CA GLU A 403 26.35 10.13 13.84
C GLU A 403 27.60 9.27 13.62
N VAL A 404 28.25 9.41 12.46
CA VAL A 404 29.53 8.76 12.16
C VAL A 404 30.65 9.29 13.06
N ASN A 405 30.76 10.61 13.23
CA ASN A 405 31.77 11.25 14.08
C ASN A 405 31.65 10.84 15.56
N HIS A 406 30.45 10.47 15.99
CA HIS A 406 30.20 9.96 17.35
C HIS A 406 30.26 8.43 17.46
N GLY A 407 30.62 7.72 16.39
CA GLY A 407 30.72 6.26 16.38
C GLY A 407 29.37 5.54 16.51
N ARG A 408 28.25 6.21 16.25
CA ARG A 408 26.90 5.61 16.28
C ARG A 408 26.51 4.97 14.93
N LEU A 409 27.12 5.45 13.86
CA LEU A 409 27.13 4.83 12.53
C LEU A 409 28.57 4.56 12.08
N PRO A 410 28.81 3.53 11.24
CA PRO A 410 30.11 3.31 10.62
C PRO A 410 30.34 4.27 9.45
N GLN A 411 31.58 4.37 8.96
CA GLN A 411 31.97 5.29 7.86
C GLN A 411 31.23 5.02 6.55
N ASN A 412 30.86 3.77 6.28
CA ASN A 412 30.09 3.37 5.12
C ASN A 412 28.57 3.35 5.38
N LEU A 413 28.13 3.96 6.49
CA LEU A 413 26.75 3.96 6.98
C LEU A 413 26.18 2.53 7.11
N LEU A 414 24.86 2.43 7.16
CA LEU A 414 24.11 1.18 7.08
C LEU A 414 23.27 1.19 5.80
N PRO A 415 22.66 0.07 5.39
CA PRO A 415 21.85 0.04 4.18
C PRO A 415 20.80 1.14 4.16
N ILE A 416 20.71 1.87 3.05
CA ILE A 416 19.86 3.05 2.92
C ILE A 416 18.55 2.66 2.22
N GLN A 417 17.43 3.08 2.79
CA GLN A 417 16.14 3.14 2.10
C GLN A 417 15.78 4.61 1.82
N SER A 418 15.33 4.88 0.59
CA SER A 418 14.80 6.18 0.21
C SER A 418 13.48 6.01 -0.51
N GLY A 419 12.52 6.91 -0.24
CA GLY A 419 11.28 7.02 -0.99
C GLY A 419 11.49 7.56 -2.41
N ILE A 420 10.38 7.96 -3.04
CA ILE A 420 10.32 8.54 -4.39
C ILE A 420 10.13 10.07 -4.30
N GLY A 421 10.83 10.83 -5.15
CA GLY A 421 10.52 12.25 -5.40
C GLY A 421 11.71 13.18 -5.26
N ASN A 422 11.49 14.49 -5.40
CA ASN A 422 12.57 15.49 -5.50
C ASN A 422 13.52 15.45 -4.31
N ILE A 423 12.99 15.30 -3.08
CA ILE A 423 13.82 15.28 -1.87
C ILE A 423 14.63 13.98 -1.79
N ALA A 424 14.01 12.84 -2.08
CA ALA A 424 14.71 11.56 -2.16
C ALA A 424 15.85 11.61 -3.21
N ASN A 425 15.58 12.17 -4.39
CA ASN A 425 16.58 12.37 -5.42
C ASN A 425 17.72 13.28 -4.96
N ALA A 426 17.43 14.40 -4.29
CA ALA A 426 18.44 15.30 -3.75
C ALA A 426 19.31 14.63 -2.67
N VAL A 427 18.72 13.78 -1.82
CA VAL A 427 19.45 13.01 -0.81
C VAL A 427 20.41 12.03 -1.48
N VAL A 428 19.91 11.20 -2.42
CA VAL A 428 20.74 10.22 -3.13
C VAL A 428 21.81 10.91 -4.01
N GLY A 429 21.46 12.00 -4.70
CA GLY A 429 22.39 12.83 -5.47
C GLY A 429 23.48 13.46 -4.60
N GLY A 430 23.13 13.90 -3.40
CA GLY A 430 24.08 14.38 -2.39
C GLY A 430 25.11 13.32 -1.99
N LEU A 431 24.68 12.05 -1.86
CA LEU A 431 25.57 10.90 -1.61
C LEU A 431 26.46 10.58 -2.83
N ALA A 432 25.96 10.77 -4.05
CA ALA A 432 26.69 10.49 -5.29
C ALA A 432 27.79 11.53 -5.57
N SER A 433 27.50 12.81 -5.33
CA SER A 433 28.40 13.95 -5.64
C SER A 433 29.76 13.93 -4.90
N GLY A 434 29.93 13.05 -3.92
CA GLY A 434 31.16 12.92 -3.12
C GLY A 434 31.34 13.99 -2.04
N GLY A 435 30.51 15.05 -2.01
CA GLY A 435 30.55 16.07 -0.95
C GLY A 435 30.19 15.52 0.45
N ALA A 436 29.47 14.41 0.50
CA ALA A 436 29.21 13.67 1.73
C ALA A 436 30.40 12.80 2.21
N ASP A 437 31.32 12.46 1.30
CA ASP A 437 32.47 11.55 1.51
C ASP A 437 32.13 10.17 2.10
N PHE A 438 30.89 9.70 1.89
CA PHE A 438 30.53 8.32 2.20
C PHE A 438 30.85 7.41 1.02
N LYS A 439 31.48 6.26 1.31
CA LYS A 439 31.90 5.25 0.34
C LYS A 439 31.40 3.88 0.77
N ASN A 440 31.44 2.91 -0.15
CA ASN A 440 31.03 1.53 0.12
C ASN A 440 29.60 1.43 0.66
N LEU A 441 28.74 2.31 0.14
CA LEU A 441 27.34 2.37 0.49
C LEU A 441 26.65 1.11 0.00
N LYS A 442 25.63 0.69 0.74
CA LYS A 442 24.70 -0.34 0.31
C LYS A 442 23.28 0.19 0.41
N VAL A 443 22.39 -0.35 -0.41
CA VAL A 443 20.99 0.06 -0.49
C VAL A 443 20.09 -1.15 -0.22
N TRP A 444 19.10 -0.95 0.63
CA TRP A 444 18.00 -1.88 0.85
C TRP A 444 16.71 -1.05 0.85
N THR A 445 16.06 -0.97 -0.30
CA THR A 445 14.95 -0.04 -0.55
C THR A 445 13.76 -0.77 -1.16
N GLU A 446 12.67 -0.04 -1.40
CA GLU A 446 11.54 -0.53 -2.17
C GLU A 446 11.74 -0.27 -3.67
N VAL A 447 12.09 0.96 -4.04
CA VAL A 447 12.18 1.40 -5.43
C VAL A 447 13.51 2.07 -5.72
N LEU A 448 14.12 1.75 -6.87
CA LEU A 448 15.24 2.49 -7.43
C LEU A 448 14.79 3.56 -8.41
N GLN A 449 15.38 4.74 -8.29
CA GLN A 449 15.17 5.91 -9.14
C GLN A 449 16.47 6.32 -9.84
N ASP A 450 16.38 7.22 -10.82
CA ASP A 450 17.52 7.61 -11.67
C ASP A 450 18.76 8.03 -10.87
N SER A 451 18.57 8.69 -9.73
CA SER A 451 19.65 9.13 -8.84
C SER A 451 20.52 7.96 -8.34
N PHE A 452 20.01 6.73 -8.30
CA PHE A 452 20.82 5.55 -7.98
C PHE A 452 21.77 5.15 -9.11
N LEU A 453 21.44 5.44 -10.38
CA LEU A 453 22.38 5.23 -11.49
C LEU A 453 23.59 6.15 -11.35
N ASP A 454 23.36 7.40 -10.95
CA ASP A 454 24.43 8.35 -10.65
C ASP A 454 25.26 7.89 -9.45
N LEU A 455 24.59 7.34 -8.42
CA LEU A 455 25.28 6.79 -7.27
C LEU A 455 26.12 5.56 -7.62
N PHE A 456 25.65 4.66 -8.48
CA PHE A 456 26.45 3.55 -9.01
C PHE A 456 27.66 4.05 -9.80
N ASP A 457 27.44 5.00 -10.72
CA ASP A 457 28.50 5.51 -11.59
C ASP A 457 29.54 6.35 -10.84
N SER A 458 29.18 6.93 -9.70
CA SER A 458 30.14 7.61 -8.80
C SER A 458 31.16 6.64 -8.17
N GLY A 459 30.86 5.34 -8.16
CA GLY A 459 31.64 4.32 -7.45
C GLY A 459 31.44 4.30 -5.93
N ASN A 460 30.49 5.09 -5.39
CA ASN A 460 30.22 5.14 -3.96
C ASN A 460 29.27 4.02 -3.48
N LEU A 461 28.51 3.40 -4.39
CA LEU A 461 27.55 2.34 -4.10
C LEU A 461 28.06 0.97 -4.57
N ASP A 462 28.20 0.06 -3.60
CA ASP A 462 28.69 -1.30 -3.84
C ASP A 462 27.55 -2.22 -4.32
N PHE A 463 26.36 -2.10 -3.72
CA PHE A 463 25.23 -2.99 -4.00
C PHE A 463 23.87 -2.38 -3.65
N ALA A 464 22.84 -2.67 -4.44
CA ALA A 464 21.46 -2.31 -4.14
C ALA A 464 20.49 -3.49 -4.19
N THR A 465 19.60 -3.57 -3.21
CA THR A 465 18.41 -4.43 -3.23
C THR A 465 17.15 -3.58 -3.27
N ALA A 466 16.20 -3.95 -4.13
CA ALA A 466 14.90 -3.32 -4.26
C ALA A 466 13.78 -4.33 -4.56
N THR A 467 12.53 -3.89 -4.62
CA THR A 467 11.44 -4.68 -5.22
C THR A 467 11.13 -4.26 -6.65
N SER A 468 11.42 -3.01 -7.00
CA SER A 468 11.09 -2.43 -8.30
C SER A 468 12.13 -1.40 -8.76
N ILE A 469 12.26 -1.26 -10.08
CA ILE A 469 12.99 -0.19 -10.74
C ILE A 469 11.97 0.76 -11.37
N ARG A 470 12.08 2.05 -11.05
CA ARG A 470 11.28 3.12 -11.66
C ARG A 470 12.23 4.23 -12.08
N PHE A 471 12.77 4.11 -13.28
CA PHE A 471 13.57 5.16 -13.90
C PHE A 471 12.72 6.03 -14.82
N SER A 472 13.20 7.22 -15.16
CA SER A 472 12.70 7.97 -16.32
C SER A 472 12.97 7.21 -17.63
N PRO A 473 12.37 7.61 -18.77
CA PRO A 473 12.70 7.01 -20.06
C PRO A 473 14.20 7.02 -20.37
N ASP A 474 14.90 8.12 -20.10
CA ASP A 474 16.35 8.24 -20.29
C ASP A 474 17.13 7.35 -19.30
N GLY A 475 16.64 7.26 -18.06
CA GLY A 475 17.23 6.38 -17.05
C GLY A 475 17.11 4.90 -17.41
N PHE A 476 15.98 4.46 -17.95
CA PHE A 476 15.83 3.09 -18.48
C PHE A 476 16.73 2.85 -19.69
N HIS A 477 16.84 3.81 -20.60
CA HIS A 477 17.76 3.71 -21.73
C HIS A 477 19.21 3.50 -21.24
N ARG A 478 19.70 4.33 -20.31
CA ARG A 478 21.02 4.18 -19.69
C ARG A 478 21.19 2.85 -18.97
N PHE A 479 20.17 2.41 -18.22
CA PHE A 479 20.22 1.16 -17.48
C PHE A 479 20.36 -0.05 -18.41
N TYR A 480 19.56 -0.11 -19.48
CA TYR A 480 19.60 -1.22 -20.42
C TYR A 480 20.84 -1.21 -21.33
N GLU A 481 21.29 -0.03 -21.77
CA GLU A 481 22.52 0.11 -22.56
C GLU A 481 23.76 -0.39 -21.79
N ARG A 482 23.78 -0.17 -20.47
CA ARG A 482 24.88 -0.55 -19.57
C ARG A 482 24.47 -1.65 -18.58
N TYR A 483 23.55 -2.53 -18.99
CA TYR A 483 22.98 -3.56 -18.11
C TYR A 483 24.06 -4.43 -17.44
N GLN A 484 25.13 -4.78 -18.17
CA GLN A 484 26.24 -5.58 -17.65
C GLN A 484 27.03 -4.90 -16.53
N ASP A 485 27.01 -3.56 -16.45
CA ASP A 485 27.69 -2.80 -15.40
C ASP A 485 26.86 -2.76 -14.11
N TYR A 486 25.53 -2.73 -14.24
CA TYR A 486 24.60 -2.57 -13.11
C TYR A 486 24.10 -3.91 -12.55
N ALA A 487 23.74 -4.87 -13.41
CA ALA A 487 23.09 -6.11 -13.00
C ALA A 487 23.87 -6.92 -11.94
N PRO A 488 25.21 -7.02 -11.98
CA PRO A 488 25.97 -7.71 -10.93
C PRO A 488 25.90 -7.05 -9.55
N LYS A 489 25.48 -5.78 -9.48
CA LYS A 489 25.40 -4.97 -8.25
C LYS A 489 23.96 -4.70 -7.82
N LEU A 490 23.00 -5.37 -8.42
CA LEU A 490 21.57 -5.14 -8.23
C LEU A 490 20.84 -6.45 -7.99
N LEU A 491 19.87 -6.42 -7.07
CA LEU A 491 18.99 -7.53 -6.77
C LEU A 491 17.55 -7.07 -6.57
N LEU A 492 16.61 -7.74 -7.23
CA LEU A 492 15.17 -7.50 -7.07
C LEU A 492 14.51 -8.64 -6.28
N ARG A 493 13.71 -8.29 -5.28
CA ARG A 493 13.00 -9.24 -4.39
C ARG A 493 11.52 -8.94 -4.33
N SER A 494 10.72 -9.92 -3.91
CA SER A 494 9.30 -9.66 -3.65
C SER A 494 9.13 -8.59 -2.56
N GLN A 495 8.04 -7.82 -2.63
CA GLN A 495 7.80 -6.74 -1.68
C GLN A 495 7.65 -7.25 -0.24
N GLN A 496 7.24 -8.50 -0.06
CA GLN A 496 7.23 -9.17 1.25
C GLN A 496 8.63 -9.24 1.86
N VAL A 497 9.65 -9.48 1.03
CA VAL A 497 11.05 -9.64 1.46
C VAL A 497 11.72 -8.27 1.59
N SER A 498 11.66 -7.43 0.55
CA SER A 498 12.30 -6.10 0.57
C SER A 498 11.76 -5.23 1.72
N ASN A 499 10.49 -5.38 2.07
CA ASN A 499 9.85 -4.60 3.13
C ASN A 499 9.71 -5.39 4.44
N SER A 500 10.38 -6.54 4.59
CA SER A 500 10.26 -7.39 5.77
C SER A 500 10.79 -6.70 7.04
N PRO A 501 9.97 -6.49 8.09
CA PRO A 501 10.44 -5.94 9.36
C PRO A 501 11.60 -6.73 9.99
N GLU A 502 11.62 -8.06 9.81
CA GLU A 502 12.70 -8.95 10.29
C GLU A 502 14.05 -8.54 9.67
N ILE A 503 14.06 -8.30 8.36
CA ILE A 503 15.29 -8.02 7.61
C ILE A 503 15.71 -6.56 7.80
N ILE A 504 14.76 -5.62 7.71
CA ILE A 504 15.03 -4.19 7.89
C ILE A 504 15.70 -3.94 9.24
N ARG A 505 15.16 -4.56 10.31
CA ARG A 505 15.73 -4.44 11.66
C ARG A 505 17.08 -5.14 11.80
N ARG A 506 17.24 -6.32 11.19
CA ARG A 506 18.51 -7.07 11.25
C ARG A 506 19.65 -6.34 10.55
N LEU A 507 19.38 -5.77 9.37
CA LEU A 507 20.35 -5.00 8.59
C LEU A 507 20.63 -3.62 9.21
N GLY A 508 19.74 -3.13 10.08
CA GLY A 508 19.85 -1.80 10.67
C GLY A 508 19.67 -0.71 9.62
N VAL A 509 18.68 -0.86 8.75
CA VAL A 509 18.42 0.08 7.64
C VAL A 509 18.25 1.52 8.15
N ILE A 510 18.70 2.50 7.39
CA ILE A 510 18.38 3.92 7.57
C ILE A 510 17.16 4.21 6.67
N GLY A 511 15.99 4.41 7.29
CA GLY A 511 14.72 4.64 6.59
C GLY A 511 14.40 6.12 6.45
N MET A 512 14.10 6.56 5.23
CA MET A 512 13.83 7.97 4.91
C MET A 512 12.57 8.10 4.06
N ASN A 513 11.58 8.83 4.57
CA ASN A 513 10.28 8.97 3.92
C ASN A 513 9.73 10.40 3.96
N THR A 514 8.75 10.69 3.12
CA THR A 514 8.11 12.01 2.99
C THR A 514 6.66 11.97 3.46
N PRO A 515 6.29 12.74 4.48
CA PRO A 515 4.91 12.87 4.91
C PRO A 515 4.17 13.99 4.17
N VAL A 516 2.84 13.99 4.30
CA VAL A 516 1.95 15.13 4.04
C VAL A 516 2.21 16.23 5.08
N GLU A 517 2.20 15.85 6.36
CA GLU A 517 2.43 16.73 7.51
C GLU A 517 2.99 15.92 8.69
N VAL A 518 3.73 16.60 9.57
CA VAL A 518 4.24 16.08 10.85
C VAL A 518 3.73 17.01 11.94
N ASP A 519 3.32 16.47 13.08
CA ASP A 519 2.95 17.32 14.20
C ASP A 519 4.13 17.62 15.15
N ILE A 520 3.92 18.58 16.04
CA ILE A 520 4.94 18.99 17.01
C ILE A 520 5.35 17.84 17.96
N TYR A 521 4.59 16.75 18.05
CA TYR A 521 4.92 15.60 18.90
C TYR A 521 5.64 14.47 18.16
N ALA A 522 5.88 14.64 16.86
CA ALA A 522 6.46 13.65 15.95
C ALA A 522 5.51 12.52 15.52
N HIS A 523 4.21 12.77 15.45
CA HIS A 523 3.34 11.93 14.61
C HIS A 523 3.44 12.39 13.15
N ALA A 524 3.24 11.47 12.20
CA ALA A 524 3.22 11.79 10.79
C ALA A 524 1.98 11.26 10.07
N ASN A 525 1.50 12.09 9.14
CA ASN A 525 0.47 11.78 8.16
C ASN A 525 1.17 11.62 6.80
N SER A 526 1.08 10.45 6.19
CA SER A 526 1.63 10.15 4.86
C SER A 526 0.55 10.00 3.79
N THR A 527 -0.73 9.87 4.18
CA THR A 527 -1.79 9.43 3.27
C THR A 527 -2.92 10.44 3.06
N CYS A 528 -3.48 11.01 4.13
CA CYS A 528 -4.79 11.64 4.09
C CYS A 528 -4.70 13.16 4.25
N VAL A 529 -4.76 13.90 3.14
CA VAL A 529 -4.81 15.36 3.16
C VAL A 529 -6.11 15.81 3.84
N MET A 530 -6.00 16.72 4.81
CA MET A 530 -7.14 17.19 5.63
C MET A 530 -7.87 16.02 6.31
N GLY A 531 -7.13 14.98 6.72
CA GLY A 531 -7.62 13.82 7.46
C GLY A 531 -8.54 12.86 6.69
N SER A 532 -8.84 13.14 5.42
CA SER A 532 -9.88 12.41 4.68
C SER A 532 -9.57 12.16 3.20
N ARG A 533 -8.82 13.05 2.55
CA ARG A 533 -8.52 12.90 1.12
C ARG A 533 -7.27 12.04 0.92
N MET A 534 -7.47 10.78 0.57
CA MET A 534 -6.40 9.84 0.21
C MET A 534 -5.55 10.39 -0.94
N LEU A 535 -4.23 10.42 -0.74
CA LEU A 535 -3.24 10.77 -1.75
C LEU A 535 -2.91 9.55 -2.61
N ASN A 536 -2.15 8.61 -2.05
CA ASN A 536 -1.61 7.44 -2.76
C ASN A 536 -1.88 6.13 -1.98
N GLY A 537 -1.48 6.12 -0.70
CA GLY A 537 -1.57 5.00 0.24
C GLY A 537 -0.32 4.96 1.12
N LEU A 538 -0.36 4.20 2.21
CA LEU A 538 0.73 4.10 3.19
C LEU A 538 2.06 3.63 2.57
N GLY A 539 1.98 2.68 1.63
CA GLY A 539 3.14 2.06 0.99
C GLY A 539 4.02 1.31 1.99
N GLY A 540 5.33 1.26 1.71
CA GLY A 540 6.32 0.66 2.59
C GLY A 540 6.81 1.57 3.73
N SER A 541 6.36 2.83 3.79
CA SER A 541 6.91 3.83 4.72
C SER A 541 6.91 3.34 6.17
N ALA A 542 5.79 2.80 6.65
CA ALA A 542 5.68 2.28 8.01
C ALA A 542 6.38 0.93 8.22
N ASP A 543 6.59 0.12 7.17
CA ASP A 543 7.43 -1.09 7.27
C ASP A 543 8.88 -0.70 7.61
N PHE A 544 9.40 0.30 6.90
CA PHE A 544 10.75 0.82 7.09
C PHE A 544 10.88 1.61 8.40
N LEU A 545 10.05 2.63 8.64
CA LEU A 545 10.20 3.51 9.79
C LEU A 545 10.03 2.79 11.13
N ARG A 546 9.16 1.77 11.24
CA ARG A 546 9.07 1.03 12.50
C ARG A 546 10.27 0.11 12.77
N SER A 547 10.95 -0.31 11.71
CA SER A 547 11.92 -1.41 11.77
C SER A 547 13.37 -0.94 11.58
N SER A 548 13.58 0.32 11.20
CA SER A 548 14.89 0.88 10.88
C SER A 548 15.76 1.10 12.12
N LYS A 549 17.08 1.21 11.90
CA LYS A 549 18.03 1.75 12.88
C LYS A 549 17.71 3.22 13.16
N TYR A 550 17.52 4.00 12.09
CA TYR A 550 17.09 5.39 12.14
C TYR A 550 15.89 5.60 11.23
N SER A 551 14.88 6.26 11.79
CA SER A 551 13.60 6.51 11.14
C SER A 551 13.41 8.01 10.94
N ILE A 552 13.56 8.43 9.69
CA ILE A 552 13.68 9.84 9.32
C ILE A 552 12.50 10.24 8.44
N MET A 553 11.79 11.30 8.85
CA MET A 553 10.81 11.97 8.00
C MET A 553 11.39 13.28 7.49
N HIS A 554 11.30 13.49 6.18
CA HIS A 554 11.77 14.71 5.54
C HIS A 554 10.67 15.37 4.70
N THR A 555 10.49 16.68 4.85
CA THR A 555 9.47 17.45 4.14
C THR A 555 9.92 18.91 4.03
N PRO A 556 9.50 19.67 3.01
CA PRO A 556 9.56 21.13 3.12
C PRO A 556 8.75 21.56 4.33
N SER A 557 9.16 22.63 5.01
CA SER A 557 8.42 23.15 6.17
C SER A 557 7.09 23.79 5.79
N THR A 558 6.94 24.20 4.51
CA THR A 558 5.69 24.71 3.94
C THR A 558 5.46 24.28 2.51
N ARG A 559 4.21 24.37 2.05
CA ARG A 559 3.80 24.21 0.66
C ARG A 559 2.92 25.40 0.24
N PRO A 560 2.93 25.78 -1.05
CA PRO A 560 2.05 26.83 -1.54
C PRO A 560 0.59 26.38 -1.52
N SER A 561 -0.30 27.30 -1.18
CA SER A 561 -1.73 27.20 -1.47
C SER A 561 -2.06 27.94 -2.76
N LYS A 562 -3.35 28.03 -3.10
CA LYS A 562 -3.79 28.83 -4.26
C LYS A 562 -3.54 30.33 -4.11
N THR A 563 -3.46 30.83 -2.88
CA THR A 563 -3.47 32.27 -2.57
C THR A 563 -2.28 32.72 -1.74
N ASP A 564 -1.44 31.80 -1.27
CA ASP A 564 -0.32 32.08 -0.38
C ASP A 564 0.88 31.16 -0.70
N PRO A 565 2.06 31.69 -1.03
CA PRO A 565 3.24 30.89 -1.39
C PRO A 565 3.74 29.98 -0.26
N THR A 566 3.43 30.30 1.00
CA THR A 566 3.70 29.47 2.18
C THR A 566 2.38 29.10 2.88
N GLY A 567 1.28 29.00 2.12
CA GLY A 567 -0.06 28.88 2.66
C GLY A 567 -0.39 27.59 3.42
N VAL A 568 0.44 26.55 3.32
CA VAL A 568 0.26 25.30 4.04
C VAL A 568 1.52 25.03 4.86
N SER A 569 1.40 24.91 6.18
CA SER A 569 2.49 24.41 7.03
C SER A 569 2.55 22.89 6.95
N CYS A 570 3.76 22.33 6.88
CA CYS A 570 3.98 20.88 7.03
C CYS A 570 4.31 20.48 8.46
N ILE A 571 4.58 21.44 9.35
CA ILE A 571 4.62 21.23 10.79
C ILE A 571 3.32 21.78 11.39
N VAL A 572 2.54 20.92 12.05
CA VAL A 572 1.19 21.25 12.55
C VAL A 572 1.05 20.98 14.05
N PRO A 573 0.06 21.57 14.74
CA PRO A 573 -0.17 21.26 16.15
C PRO A 573 -0.52 19.79 16.40
N MET A 574 -1.36 19.21 15.53
CA MET A 574 -1.81 17.82 15.58
C MET A 574 -2.04 17.35 14.15
N CYS A 575 -1.56 16.15 13.80
CA CYS A 575 -1.80 15.57 12.50
C CYS A 575 -3.30 15.28 12.30
N THR A 576 -3.83 15.56 11.11
CA THR A 576 -5.24 15.28 10.77
C THR A 576 -5.53 13.80 10.53
N HIS A 577 -4.48 13.01 10.30
CA HIS A 577 -4.48 11.56 10.22
C HIS A 577 -3.10 11.07 10.67
N VAL A 578 -3.01 9.89 11.29
CA VAL A 578 -1.74 9.36 11.82
C VAL A 578 -1.46 8.02 11.17
N ASP A 579 -0.42 7.99 10.34
CA ASP A 579 0.12 6.78 9.71
C ASP A 579 1.30 6.22 10.53
N GLN A 580 2.12 7.11 11.10
CA GLN A 580 3.24 6.80 11.98
C GLN A 580 3.08 7.58 13.28
N THR A 581 3.17 6.90 14.41
CA THR A 581 3.12 7.57 15.71
C THR A 581 4.48 8.13 16.08
N GLU A 582 4.53 8.90 17.15
CA GLU A 582 5.74 9.43 17.76
C GLU A 582 6.75 8.33 18.14
N HIS A 583 6.30 7.08 18.32
CA HIS A 583 7.18 5.95 18.62
C HIS A 583 7.96 5.42 17.41
N ASP A 584 7.51 5.73 16.20
CA ASP A 584 8.10 5.25 14.95
C ASP A 584 9.14 6.22 14.37
N LEU A 585 9.30 7.43 14.94
CA LEU A 585 10.14 8.50 14.38
C LEU A 585 11.30 8.92 15.30
N ASP A 586 12.50 8.99 14.72
CA ASP A 586 13.72 9.43 15.39
C ASP A 586 14.13 10.86 15.01
N VAL A 587 13.96 11.24 13.74
CA VAL A 587 14.45 12.52 13.20
C VAL A 587 13.47 13.12 12.22
N ILE A 588 13.20 14.42 12.37
CA ILE A 588 12.42 15.22 11.41
C ILE A 588 13.36 16.20 10.71
N VAL A 589 13.29 16.31 9.39
CA VAL A 589 14.15 17.19 8.59
C VAL A 589 13.31 18.08 7.67
N THR A 590 13.58 19.38 7.73
CA THR A 590 13.05 20.35 6.76
C THR A 590 14.19 21.22 6.22
N GLU A 591 13.92 22.12 5.28
CA GLU A 591 14.93 23.06 4.78
C GLU A 591 15.42 24.03 5.87
N GLN A 592 14.69 24.14 6.99
CA GLN A 592 15.06 24.96 8.15
C GLN A 592 16.13 24.31 9.04
N GLY A 593 16.23 22.98 9.01
CA GLY A 593 17.12 22.20 9.87
C GLY A 593 16.56 20.81 10.16
N PHE A 594 17.19 20.11 11.12
CA PHE A 594 16.71 18.83 11.62
C PHE A 594 16.44 18.87 13.14
N ALA A 595 15.44 18.12 13.57
CA ALA A 595 15.13 17.83 14.96
C ALA A 595 15.40 16.35 15.24
N ASP A 596 16.38 16.08 16.10
CA ASP A 596 16.66 14.74 16.64
C ASP A 596 15.84 14.57 17.93
N VAL A 597 14.82 13.70 17.88
CA VAL A 597 13.85 13.52 18.97
C VAL A 597 14.10 12.26 19.81
N ARG A 598 15.23 11.58 19.58
CA ARG A 598 15.58 10.35 20.30
C ARG A 598 15.75 10.62 21.79
N GLY A 599 15.05 9.84 22.61
CA GLY A 599 15.09 9.96 24.07
C GLY A 599 14.33 11.16 24.66
N MET A 600 13.58 11.91 23.84
CA MET A 600 12.80 13.07 24.29
C MET A 600 11.36 12.72 24.66
N SER A 601 10.83 13.36 25.72
CA SER A 601 9.41 13.40 26.05
C SER A 601 8.61 14.26 25.06
N PRO A 602 7.28 14.09 24.92
CA PRO A 602 6.49 14.87 23.95
C PRO A 602 6.70 16.38 24.02
N LYS A 603 6.82 16.93 25.23
CA LYS A 603 7.08 18.36 25.45
C LYS A 603 8.47 18.83 25.00
N GLU A 604 9.48 17.97 25.06
CA GLU A 604 10.82 18.25 24.54
C GLU A 604 10.82 18.18 23.01
N ARG A 605 10.13 17.18 22.44
CA ARG A 605 9.93 17.03 21.00
C ARG A 605 9.27 18.26 20.39
N ALA A 606 8.18 18.73 20.99
CA ALA A 606 7.47 19.93 20.53
C ALA A 606 8.38 21.15 20.46
N ARG A 607 9.15 21.40 21.52
CA ARG A 607 10.10 22.53 21.54
C ARG A 607 11.16 22.37 20.45
N GLU A 608 11.73 21.19 20.27
CA GLU A 608 12.80 20.97 19.29
C GLU A 608 12.27 21.03 17.85
N ILE A 609 11.16 20.35 17.54
CA ILE A 609 10.53 20.36 16.21
C ILE A 609 10.10 21.78 15.82
N ILE A 610 9.42 22.51 16.71
CA ILE A 610 9.04 23.90 16.44
C ILE A 610 10.29 24.74 16.16
N LYS A 611 11.33 24.61 16.99
CA LYS A 611 12.55 25.41 16.88
C LYS A 611 13.38 25.12 15.63
N LYS A 612 13.46 23.85 15.22
CA LYS A 612 14.39 23.39 14.18
C LYS A 612 13.76 23.21 12.82
N CYS A 613 12.47 22.88 12.77
CA CYS A 613 11.83 22.40 11.55
C CYS A 613 10.69 23.32 11.07
N ALA A 614 10.06 24.11 11.95
CA ALA A 614 8.99 25.00 11.54
C ALA A 614 9.50 26.18 10.72
N HIS A 615 8.74 26.55 9.69
CA HIS A 615 9.00 27.75 8.91
C HIS A 615 8.89 29.02 9.76
N PRO A 616 9.65 30.09 9.48
CA PRO A 616 9.56 31.36 10.19
C PRO A 616 8.13 31.94 10.29
N ASP A 617 7.32 31.79 9.24
CA ASP A 617 5.91 32.24 9.24
C ASP A 617 5.03 31.49 10.25
N TYR A 618 5.35 30.23 10.56
CA TYR A 618 4.55 29.36 11.42
C TYR A 618 5.15 29.12 12.80
N TYR A 619 6.45 29.37 12.97
CA TYR A 619 7.13 29.31 14.28
C TYR A 619 6.37 30.05 15.40
N PRO A 620 6.00 31.35 15.26
CA PRO A 620 5.29 32.05 16.33
C PRO A 620 3.89 31.48 16.57
N ILE A 621 3.22 30.99 15.51
CA ILE A 621 1.88 30.41 15.60
C ILE A 621 1.93 29.08 16.39
N LEU A 622 2.84 28.18 16.02
CA LEU A 622 3.01 26.89 16.68
C LEU A 622 3.50 27.05 18.12
N LYS A 623 4.42 28.00 18.36
CA LYS A 623 4.89 28.31 19.71
C LYS A 623 3.75 28.81 20.61
N ASP A 624 2.91 29.74 20.14
CA ASP A 624 1.77 30.23 20.93
C ASP A 624 0.75 29.11 21.23
N TYR A 625 0.51 28.20 20.26
CA TYR A 625 -0.32 27.00 20.52
C TYR A 625 0.25 26.16 21.65
N PHE A 626 1.53 25.79 21.55
CA PHE A 626 2.16 24.89 22.49
C PHE A 626 2.27 25.51 23.89
N ASP A 627 2.65 26.78 23.99
CA ASP A 627 2.73 27.48 25.29
C ASP A 627 1.37 27.53 26.00
N LYS A 628 0.29 27.83 25.25
CA LYS A 628 -1.08 27.84 25.79
C LYS A 628 -1.55 26.43 26.18
N ALA A 629 -1.31 25.45 25.31
CA ALA A 629 -1.67 24.06 25.57
C ALA A 629 -0.94 23.53 26.82
N GLU A 630 0.36 23.77 26.92
CA GLU A 630 1.18 23.35 28.05
C GLU A 630 0.70 24.00 29.35
N PHE A 631 0.45 25.31 29.36
CA PHE A 631 -0.08 26.02 30.52
C PHE A 631 -1.42 25.42 31.01
N GLU A 632 -2.39 25.28 30.12
CA GLU A 632 -3.73 24.78 30.47
C GLU A 632 -3.70 23.31 30.90
N CYS A 633 -2.97 22.46 30.18
CA CYS A 633 -2.88 21.03 30.49
C CYS A 633 -2.13 20.79 31.80
N LEU A 634 -1.04 21.52 32.09
CA LEU A 634 -0.31 21.38 33.36
C LEU A 634 -1.20 21.77 34.55
N ARG A 635 -1.95 22.86 34.45
CA ARG A 635 -2.89 23.29 35.49
C ARG A 635 -3.96 22.23 35.81
N LYS A 636 -4.33 21.41 34.81
CA LYS A 636 -5.34 20.34 34.92
C LYS A 636 -4.75 18.95 35.21
N GLY A 637 -3.43 18.80 35.24
CA GLY A 637 -2.77 17.50 35.40
C GLY A 637 -2.75 16.62 34.14
N TRP A 638 -2.91 17.21 32.94
CA TRP A 638 -2.93 16.53 31.63
C TRP A 638 -1.66 16.81 30.80
N GLY A 639 -0.54 17.09 31.46
CA GLY A 639 0.64 17.70 30.84
C GLY A 639 1.68 16.75 30.21
N HIS A 640 1.34 15.48 29.96
CA HIS A 640 2.27 14.55 29.29
C HIS A 640 2.50 14.97 27.83
N GLU A 641 1.40 15.14 27.10
CA GLU A 641 1.34 15.60 25.72
C GLU A 641 0.25 16.68 25.59
N PRO A 642 0.61 17.97 25.77
CA PRO A 642 -0.38 19.03 25.87
C PRO A 642 -1.13 19.34 24.55
N HIS A 643 -2.47 19.25 24.57
CA HIS A 643 -3.30 19.67 23.44
C HIS A 643 -4.48 20.53 23.87
N LEU A 644 -4.76 21.56 23.07
CA LEU A 644 -6.04 22.23 23.05
C LEU A 644 -6.90 21.59 21.95
N LEU A 645 -7.68 20.55 22.30
CA LEU A 645 -8.45 19.76 21.32
C LEU A 645 -9.39 20.62 20.45
N TRP A 646 -9.96 21.68 21.04
CA TRP A 646 -10.87 22.59 20.34
C TRP A 646 -10.18 23.47 19.30
N ASN A 647 -8.85 23.61 19.39
CA ASN A 647 -8.04 24.45 18.52
C ASN A 647 -7.05 23.65 17.67
N ALA A 648 -6.84 22.36 17.94
CA ALA A 648 -5.79 21.55 17.31
C ALA A 648 -5.81 21.59 15.76
N PHE A 649 -7.00 21.76 15.18
CA PHE A 649 -7.22 21.82 13.74
C PHE A 649 -7.65 23.21 13.21
N ASP A 650 -7.49 24.28 14.00
CA ASP A 650 -7.85 25.65 13.56
C ASP A 650 -7.00 26.09 12.35
N MET A 651 -5.74 25.66 12.24
CA MET A 651 -4.90 25.93 11.05
C MET A 651 -5.50 25.30 9.78
N HIS A 652 -5.90 24.03 9.85
CA HIS A 652 -6.57 23.33 8.74
C HIS A 652 -7.91 23.97 8.40
N LYS A 653 -8.71 24.33 9.41
CA LYS A 653 -9.97 25.05 9.22
C LYS A 653 -9.74 26.38 8.48
N HIS A 654 -8.75 27.15 8.92
CA HIS A 654 -8.42 28.44 8.31
C HIS A 654 -7.91 28.27 6.86
N LEU A 655 -7.16 27.21 6.57
CA LEU A 655 -6.78 26.87 5.19
C LEU A 655 -8.02 26.65 4.31
N ASN A 656 -9.01 25.93 4.81
CA ASN A 656 -10.25 25.67 4.06
C ASN A 656 -11.10 26.94 3.86
N GLU A 657 -11.17 27.82 4.87
CA GLU A 657 -11.99 29.03 4.86
C GLU A 657 -11.33 30.20 4.12
N HIS A 658 -10.01 30.31 4.18
CA HIS A 658 -9.26 31.50 3.76
C HIS A 658 -8.09 31.21 2.82
N GLY A 659 -7.83 29.94 2.49
CA GLY A 659 -6.75 29.57 1.59
C GLY A 659 -5.35 29.66 2.20
N THR A 660 -5.20 29.81 3.52
CA THR A 660 -3.89 29.77 4.21
C THR A 660 -4.03 29.22 5.63
N MET A 661 -3.01 28.53 6.14
CA MET A 661 -2.94 28.08 7.54
C MET A 661 -2.46 29.17 8.50
N LYS A 662 -2.07 30.36 7.99
CA LYS A 662 -1.58 31.46 8.83
C LYS A 662 -2.71 32.04 9.67
N LEU A 663 -2.78 31.60 10.93
CA LEU A 663 -3.73 32.11 11.90
C LEU A 663 -3.29 33.49 12.42
N PRO A 664 -4.17 34.50 12.43
CA PRO A 664 -3.85 35.80 13.03
C PRO A 664 -3.73 35.70 14.56
N LYS A 665 -4.51 34.81 15.18
CA LYS A 665 -4.46 34.45 16.60
C LYS A 665 -5.18 33.13 16.85
N TRP A 666 -4.76 32.39 17.86
CA TRP A 666 -5.55 31.28 18.39
C TRP A 666 -6.80 31.82 19.10
N LYS A 667 -7.92 31.10 18.98
CA LYS A 667 -9.15 31.43 19.71
C LYS A 667 -8.97 31.04 21.18
N ASP A 668 -9.50 31.88 22.07
CA ASP A 668 -9.49 31.67 23.52
C ASP A 668 -10.42 30.53 23.94
#